data_AF-A0A849N5N5-F1
#
_entry.id   AF-A0A849N5N5-F1
#
_cell.length_a   1.000
_cell.length_b   1.000
_cell.length_c   1.000
_cell.angle_alpha   90.00
_cell.angle_beta   90.00
_cell.angle_gamma   90.00
#
_symmetry.space_group_name_H-M   'P 1'
#
loop_
_entity.id
_entity.type
_entity.pdbx_description
1 polymer ?
#
loop_
_entity_poly.entity_id
_entity_poly.type
_entity_poly.pdbx_seq_one_letter_code
_entity_poly.pdbx_strand_id
1 'polypeptide(L)'
;MPKTTESTSFTKDIQGRYLCNDITEVNEWKAAGGRPFDILVIGGGTFGSAIAEHLWFRQKQTGGGLRTLVIDAGLFTIPEHTQNTGIQGFTDPSQPFLLNEAAPQPEPPRNEVWGVPWKSTIPFKGLAYTLGGRSLYWGGWSPRLLPQETASWPPATVADLEPRYFDESTRQIGVDETNDFIFGELHSALRRRLFDQIGTIGAATALAALPPSPLLKPGKTAAQLLGPLSTGGLSTAQLENMLKLEAPLGVQARPPHAGFFPLNKFSTVPLLMKASRTAVNVPGTTDATKEFMVLPGTHVISLRTAPTTSGTWRITGAETSAGFIDLAPGGTAVIALGTIESARLAQLSFDNTGIPTFPLMGENLIGHLRSNMVIRVPRAAVPGLSALTTELQTSALFLKCLAQQGGNQLGRFHLQISASGDGNTVGAEDELFRKIPDVEFFDQLRTSTDTHVSIAVRGIGEMEPADTSTPATLATHPSRVKLYAGLDEYNVRRANVTLSPTNRDNALWNVMDATIQQVATLFANGQPVDLVQALSRDGLGTTHHEAGTLWMGTDPARSVTDANGRFHHTENFYAAGPCLFPSIGSPNPMLSGIALARRTGDRIITPVAFASANPFVTLFDGVNRANWRMSTIRNQPGRDNPGQFLIRRGALEAQPGTDLGLLWLNQPTPPRYELQLEWMMTAPDDNSGVFVGFPDPEGQGYDNTAFVGVDFGFEIQIDELARPDGAAIHRTGAVYSFKGPTDGPVVVHPPGEWNRYRITVDGPNLMVALNNQVVNNFQFAGGPQSPRGRPSTPGNPRFIGLQTHTGRVLFRHIEWRPM
;
A
#
# COMPACT_ATOMS: atom_id res chain seq x y z
N MET A 1 -4.17 33.75 -5.70
CA MET A 1 -2.82 33.48 -6.24
C MET A 1 -2.29 32.24 -5.54
N PRO A 2 -1.62 31.31 -6.25
CA PRO A 2 -1.01 30.15 -5.62
C PRO A 2 -0.09 30.58 -4.48
N LYS A 3 -0.08 29.85 -3.36
CA LYS A 3 0.81 30.18 -2.24
C LYS A 3 2.27 30.05 -2.67
N THR A 4 3.05 31.09 -2.41
CA THR A 4 4.51 31.07 -2.61
C THR A 4 5.20 30.50 -1.38
N THR A 5 6.50 30.20 -1.49
CA THR A 5 7.34 29.85 -0.35
C THR A 5 7.20 30.88 0.77
N GLU A 6 7.00 30.42 2.00
CA GLU A 6 6.76 31.29 3.16
C GLU A 6 8.09 31.65 3.84
N SER A 7 8.18 32.88 4.37
CA SER A 7 9.28 33.29 5.24
C SER A 7 8.86 33.05 6.70
N THR A 8 9.62 32.24 7.43
CA THR A 8 9.49 32.08 8.88
C THR A 8 10.37 33.12 9.59
N SER A 9 10.39 33.12 10.93
CA SER A 9 11.25 34.03 11.71
C SER A 9 12.76 33.79 11.49
N PHE A 10 13.17 32.70 10.85
CA PHE A 10 14.58 32.33 10.67
C PHE A 10 14.91 31.66 9.32
N THR A 11 13.94 31.14 8.57
CA THR A 11 14.16 30.37 7.32
C THR A 11 13.11 30.68 6.25
N LYS A 12 13.41 30.32 4.99
CA LYS A 12 12.43 30.30 3.90
C LYS A 12 12.00 28.86 3.66
N ASP A 13 10.71 28.55 3.83
CA ASP A 13 10.21 27.19 3.64
C ASP A 13 10.02 26.88 2.16
N ILE A 14 11.13 26.47 1.53
CA ILE A 14 11.15 26.06 0.13
C ILE A 14 10.66 24.62 -0.02
N GLN A 15 11.20 23.72 0.79
CA GLN A 15 10.94 22.28 0.65
C GLN A 15 9.49 21.93 1.01
N GLY A 16 8.95 22.48 2.11
CA GLY A 16 7.57 22.25 2.53
C GLY A 16 6.59 22.73 1.48
N ARG A 17 6.77 23.94 0.93
CA ARG A 17 5.87 24.47 -0.13
C ARG A 17 5.82 23.60 -1.39
N TYR A 18 6.91 22.93 -1.76
CA TYR A 18 6.94 22.12 -2.98
C TYR A 18 6.40 20.69 -2.79
N LEU A 19 6.25 20.25 -1.55
CA LEU A 19 5.70 18.95 -1.19
C LEU A 19 4.24 19.05 -0.74
N CYS A 20 3.94 20.04 0.10
CA CYS A 20 2.76 20.12 0.93
C CYS A 20 1.71 21.10 0.39
N ASN A 21 0.49 20.89 0.86
CA ASN A 21 -0.70 21.67 0.59
C ASN A 21 -1.40 21.99 1.91
N ASP A 22 -2.15 23.09 1.94
CA ASP A 22 -3.04 23.39 3.06
C ASP A 22 -4.51 23.08 2.75
N ILE A 23 -5.37 23.23 3.76
CA ILE A 23 -6.79 22.93 3.66
C ILE A 23 -7.54 23.85 2.69
N THR A 24 -7.05 25.06 2.44
CA THR A 24 -7.65 25.99 1.48
C THR A 24 -7.39 25.51 0.05
N GLU A 25 -6.15 25.13 -0.26
CA GLU A 25 -5.78 24.55 -1.56
C GLU A 25 -6.54 23.24 -1.80
N VAL A 26 -6.63 22.37 -0.77
CA VAL A 26 -7.38 21.11 -0.84
C VAL A 26 -8.87 21.33 -1.13
N ASN A 27 -9.47 22.41 -0.63
CA ASN A 27 -10.89 22.71 -0.82
C ASN A 27 -11.19 23.58 -2.05
N GLU A 28 -10.20 24.02 -2.83
CA GLU A 28 -10.41 24.94 -3.96
C GLU A 28 -11.38 24.37 -5.01
N TRP A 29 -11.41 23.04 -5.17
CA TRP A 29 -12.33 22.37 -6.08
C TRP A 29 -13.80 22.70 -5.79
N LYS A 30 -14.17 22.95 -4.52
CA LYS A 30 -15.55 23.25 -4.13
C LYS A 30 -16.02 24.56 -4.78
N ALA A 31 -15.19 25.59 -4.72
CA ALA A 31 -15.48 26.90 -5.31
C ALA A 31 -15.42 26.89 -6.84
N ALA A 32 -14.56 26.03 -7.42
CA ALA A 32 -14.41 25.89 -8.86
C ALA A 32 -15.49 25.02 -9.53
N GLY A 33 -16.45 24.46 -8.77
CA GLY A 33 -17.39 23.46 -9.30
C GLY A 33 -16.70 22.18 -9.75
N GLY A 34 -15.52 21.89 -9.20
CA GLY A 34 -14.74 20.69 -9.46
C GLY A 34 -15.31 19.47 -8.74
N ARG A 35 -14.46 18.46 -8.54
CA ARG A 35 -14.85 17.19 -7.90
C ARG A 35 -13.97 16.86 -6.69
N PRO A 36 -14.48 16.09 -5.69
CA PRO A 36 -13.68 15.59 -4.58
C PRO A 36 -12.48 14.74 -5.00
N PHE A 37 -11.70 14.29 -4.03
CA PHE A 37 -10.61 13.33 -4.25
C PHE A 37 -11.16 11.93 -4.52
N ASP A 38 -10.58 11.22 -5.49
CA ASP A 38 -10.91 9.83 -5.79
C ASP A 38 -10.25 8.87 -4.81
N ILE A 39 -9.13 9.28 -4.20
CA ILE A 39 -8.34 8.50 -3.28
C ILE A 39 -7.96 9.34 -2.07
N LEU A 40 -8.29 8.86 -0.87
CA LEU A 40 -7.76 9.38 0.39
C LEU A 40 -6.75 8.38 0.97
N VAL A 41 -5.52 8.81 1.21
CA VAL A 41 -4.50 8.05 1.95
C VAL A 41 -4.33 8.68 3.32
N ILE A 42 -4.70 7.94 4.36
CA ILE A 42 -4.75 8.41 5.74
C ILE A 42 -3.48 7.94 6.45
N GLY A 43 -2.59 8.88 6.72
CA GLY A 43 -1.19 8.65 7.11
C GLY A 43 -0.26 8.86 5.92
N GLY A 44 0.54 9.90 5.98
CA GLY A 44 1.68 10.19 5.12
C GLY A 44 3.01 9.65 5.68
N GLY A 45 2.97 8.75 6.67
CA GLY A 45 4.13 8.00 7.14
C GLY A 45 4.68 7.03 6.08
N THR A 46 5.50 6.06 6.51
CA THR A 46 6.27 5.17 5.61
C THR A 46 5.42 4.48 4.54
N PHE A 47 4.46 3.65 4.94
CA PHE A 47 3.68 2.85 3.98
C PHE A 47 2.60 3.65 3.27
N GLY A 48 2.10 4.72 3.90
CA GLY A 48 1.17 5.65 3.29
C GLY A 48 1.81 6.48 2.18
N SER A 49 3.02 6.99 2.41
CA SER A 49 3.86 7.61 1.38
C SER A 49 4.13 6.67 0.20
N ALA A 50 4.52 5.43 0.50
CA ALA A 50 4.88 4.44 -0.51
C ALA A 50 3.67 4.06 -1.38
N ILE A 51 2.50 3.79 -0.78
CA ILE A 51 1.30 3.47 -1.56
C ILE A 51 0.79 4.68 -2.34
N ALA A 52 0.85 5.90 -1.78
CA ALA A 52 0.42 7.11 -2.47
C ALA A 52 1.25 7.37 -3.74
N GLU A 53 2.59 7.26 -3.66
CA GLU A 53 3.46 7.37 -4.83
C GLU A 53 3.15 6.29 -5.88
N HIS A 54 2.96 5.05 -5.43
CA HIS A 54 2.64 3.95 -6.34
C HIS A 54 1.29 4.18 -7.05
N LEU A 55 0.23 4.55 -6.31
CA LEU A 55 -1.08 4.88 -6.86
C LEU A 55 -0.99 6.00 -7.91
N TRP A 56 -0.22 7.06 -7.62
CA TRP A 56 0.01 8.17 -8.54
C TRP A 56 0.65 7.74 -9.86
N PHE A 57 1.73 6.97 -9.84
CA PHE A 57 2.37 6.56 -11.08
C PHE A 57 1.58 5.48 -11.83
N ARG A 58 0.91 4.58 -11.11
CA ARG A 58 0.08 3.54 -11.74
C ARG A 58 -1.17 4.13 -12.40
N GLN A 59 -1.81 5.13 -11.78
CA GLN A 59 -2.98 5.77 -12.42
C GLN A 59 -2.58 6.52 -13.69
N LYS A 60 -1.39 7.14 -13.74
CA LYS A 60 -0.86 7.76 -14.96
C LYS A 60 -0.58 6.74 -16.08
N GLN A 61 -0.15 5.52 -15.74
CA GLN A 61 0.04 4.44 -16.72
C GLN A 61 -1.27 3.86 -17.27
N THR A 62 -2.40 4.15 -16.62
CA THR A 62 -3.73 3.59 -16.95
C THR A 62 -4.75 4.64 -17.39
N GLY A 63 -4.27 5.85 -17.73
CA GLY A 63 -5.09 6.92 -18.32
C GLY A 63 -4.96 8.27 -17.63
N GLY A 64 -4.54 8.32 -16.36
CA GLY A 64 -4.35 9.58 -15.62
C GLY A 64 -5.67 10.28 -15.26
N GLY A 65 -5.72 11.22 -14.31
CA GLY A 65 -6.92 11.99 -14.00
C GLY A 65 -7.57 11.69 -12.65
N LEU A 66 -7.12 10.66 -11.92
CA LEU A 66 -7.58 10.41 -10.55
C LEU A 66 -6.91 11.36 -9.56
N ARG A 67 -7.69 11.95 -8.64
CA ARG A 67 -7.19 12.85 -7.60
C ARG A 67 -6.90 12.09 -6.31
N THR A 68 -5.66 12.18 -5.81
CA THR A 68 -5.18 11.56 -4.57
C THR A 68 -4.82 12.63 -3.54
N LEU A 69 -5.30 12.47 -2.31
CA LEU A 69 -4.90 13.28 -1.16
C LEU A 69 -4.26 12.39 -0.10
N VAL A 70 -3.04 12.73 0.30
CA VAL A 70 -2.38 12.17 1.48
C VAL A 70 -2.64 13.08 2.66
N ILE A 71 -3.18 12.58 3.76
CA ILE A 71 -3.48 13.33 4.98
C ILE A 71 -2.57 12.82 6.10
N ASP A 72 -1.81 13.68 6.75
CA ASP A 72 -0.95 13.29 7.88
C ASP A 72 -1.13 14.24 9.06
N ALA A 73 -1.11 13.69 10.27
CA ALA A 73 -1.21 14.47 11.51
C ALA A 73 0.09 15.25 11.81
N GLY A 74 1.23 14.74 11.35
CA GLY A 74 2.55 15.34 11.47
C GLY A 74 2.84 16.40 10.41
N LEU A 75 3.80 17.26 10.72
CA LEU A 75 4.31 18.27 9.79
C LEU A 75 5.39 17.68 8.87
N PHE A 76 5.75 18.41 7.82
CA PHE A 76 6.98 18.13 7.08
C PHE A 76 8.19 18.58 7.91
N THR A 77 9.13 17.66 8.19
CA THR A 77 10.29 17.95 9.06
C THR A 77 11.61 17.98 8.30
N ILE A 78 11.93 16.92 7.56
CA ILE A 78 13.17 16.80 6.76
C ILE A 78 12.87 16.12 5.42
N PRO A 79 13.63 16.46 4.35
CA PRO A 79 13.35 15.96 3.00
C PRO A 79 13.84 14.53 2.73
N GLU A 80 14.65 13.96 3.63
CA GLU A 80 15.37 12.69 3.43
C GLU A 80 15.73 12.08 4.79
N HIS A 81 16.15 10.80 4.81
CA HIS A 81 16.64 10.09 5.99
C HIS A 81 17.62 10.92 6.84
N THR A 82 17.53 10.87 8.18
CA THR A 82 18.37 11.70 9.09
C THR A 82 19.86 11.46 8.90
N GLN A 83 20.26 10.21 8.69
CA GLN A 83 21.66 9.87 8.40
C GLN A 83 22.18 10.41 7.05
N ASN A 84 21.34 10.99 6.20
CA ASN A 84 21.77 11.66 4.96
C ASN A 84 22.00 13.17 5.15
N THR A 85 21.57 13.78 6.26
CA THR A 85 21.66 15.24 6.52
C THR A 85 22.80 15.65 7.46
N GLY A 86 23.58 14.68 7.97
CA GLY A 86 24.64 14.88 8.98
C GLY A 86 24.14 14.71 10.42
N ILE A 87 25.05 14.72 11.41
CA ILE A 87 24.69 14.55 12.83
C ILE A 87 23.94 15.79 13.34
N GLN A 88 22.62 15.66 13.49
CA GLN A 88 21.73 16.70 14.03
C GLN A 88 21.11 16.32 15.38
N GLY A 89 21.28 15.08 15.84
CA GLY A 89 20.62 14.54 17.03
C GLY A 89 19.19 14.03 16.79
N PHE A 90 18.68 14.15 15.56
CA PHE A 90 17.37 13.64 15.15
C PHE A 90 17.37 12.10 15.10
N THR A 91 16.88 11.48 16.16
CA THR A 91 16.83 10.03 16.36
C THR A 91 15.53 9.66 17.05
N ASP A 92 15.24 8.37 17.20
CA ASP A 92 14.13 7.96 18.06
C ASP A 92 14.48 8.18 19.55
N PRO A 93 13.48 8.28 20.44
CA PRO A 93 13.73 8.55 21.85
C PRO A 93 14.63 7.48 22.47
N SER A 94 15.63 7.92 23.25
CA SER A 94 16.61 7.02 23.87
C SER A 94 15.99 6.04 24.86
N GLN A 95 14.92 6.48 25.54
CA GLN A 95 14.13 5.66 26.47
C GLN A 95 12.68 5.60 25.99
N PRO A 96 12.05 4.41 26.00
CA PRO A 96 10.63 4.31 25.73
C PRO A 96 9.82 4.95 26.86
N PHE A 97 8.60 5.38 26.55
CA PHE A 97 7.74 6.11 27.48
C PHE A 97 6.27 5.70 27.32
N LEU A 98 5.46 6.07 28.31
CA LEU A 98 4.01 5.94 28.29
C LEU A 98 3.39 7.28 27.93
N LEU A 99 2.18 7.27 27.37
CA LEU A 99 1.34 8.46 27.25
C LEU A 99 1.21 9.15 28.62
N ASN A 100 1.58 10.42 28.70
CA ASN A 100 1.41 11.24 29.88
C ASN A 100 0.13 12.07 29.80
N GLU A 101 -0.99 11.50 30.27
CA GLU A 101 -2.29 12.18 30.28
C GLU A 101 -2.35 13.40 31.21
N ALA A 102 -1.37 13.57 32.12
CA ALA A 102 -1.28 14.76 32.96
C ALA A 102 -0.58 15.94 32.27
N ALA A 103 0.06 15.72 31.12
CA ALA A 103 0.62 16.79 30.30
C ALA A 103 -0.47 17.47 29.45
N PRO A 104 -0.26 18.73 29.00
CA PRO A 104 -1.12 19.36 28.00
C PRO A 104 -1.29 18.46 26.78
N GLN A 105 -2.52 18.33 26.27
CA GLN A 105 -2.83 17.46 25.14
C GLN A 105 -3.09 18.28 23.86
N PRO A 106 -2.64 17.82 22.67
CA PRO A 106 -1.82 16.62 22.45
C PRO A 106 -0.47 16.69 23.18
N GLU A 107 0.01 15.56 23.73
CA GLU A 107 1.29 15.51 24.47
C GLU A 107 2.41 16.12 23.59
N PRO A 108 3.22 17.07 24.11
CA PRO A 108 4.33 17.63 23.35
C PRO A 108 5.25 16.53 22.80
N PRO A 109 5.65 16.62 21.52
CA PRO A 109 6.47 15.58 20.93
C PRO A 109 7.83 15.48 21.62
N ARG A 110 8.35 14.26 21.73
CA ARG A 110 9.71 13.98 22.19
C ARG A 110 10.65 13.94 21.00
N ASN A 111 11.85 14.50 21.17
CA ASN A 111 12.83 14.64 20.10
C ASN A 111 12.21 15.12 18.77
N GLU A 112 11.55 16.27 18.84
CA GLU A 112 10.84 16.98 17.76
C GLU A 112 9.54 16.34 17.25
N VAL A 113 9.47 15.03 17.05
CA VAL A 113 8.33 14.40 16.32
C VAL A 113 7.69 13.19 16.99
N TRP A 114 8.22 12.67 18.10
CA TRP A 114 7.79 11.37 18.62
C TRP A 114 6.68 11.46 19.66
N GLY A 115 5.64 10.65 19.50
CA GLY A 115 4.50 10.60 20.43
C GLY A 115 3.90 9.21 20.59
N VAL A 116 3.22 8.99 21.72
CA VAL A 116 2.47 7.75 22.03
C VAL A 116 1.01 8.15 22.29
N PRO A 117 0.09 8.04 21.31
CA PRO A 117 -1.30 8.47 21.48
C PRO A 117 -2.20 7.46 22.24
N TRP A 118 -1.65 6.32 22.65
CA TRP A 118 -2.40 5.20 23.23
C TRP A 118 -2.05 4.92 24.70
N LYS A 119 -2.97 4.25 25.40
CA LYS A 119 -2.73 3.65 26.71
C LYS A 119 -2.10 2.27 26.54
N SER A 120 -1.14 1.96 27.41
CA SER A 120 -0.45 0.68 27.41
C SER A 120 0.06 0.32 28.80
N THR A 121 0.26 -0.98 29.06
CA THR A 121 0.93 -1.49 30.25
C THR A 121 2.45 -1.47 30.14
N ILE A 122 3.00 -1.39 28.92
CA ILE A 122 4.44 -1.28 28.64
C ILE A 122 4.76 0.03 27.91
N PRO A 123 5.96 0.60 28.11
CA PRO A 123 6.37 1.81 27.40
C PRO A 123 6.72 1.52 25.93
N PHE A 124 6.58 2.54 25.08
CA PHE A 124 6.89 2.50 23.65
C PHE A 124 7.85 3.64 23.27
N LYS A 125 8.60 3.47 22.17
CA LYS A 125 9.31 4.60 21.55
C LYS A 125 8.40 5.54 20.74
N GLY A 126 7.20 5.06 20.39
CA GLY A 126 6.13 5.87 19.79
C GLY A 126 6.15 5.92 18.27
N LEU A 127 5.25 6.75 17.73
CA LEU A 127 5.17 7.09 16.31
C LEU A 127 5.92 8.38 16.05
N ALA A 128 6.58 8.47 14.89
CA ALA A 128 7.12 9.73 14.38
C ALA A 128 6.01 10.48 13.62
N TYR A 129 5.50 11.56 14.20
CA TYR A 129 4.50 12.45 13.61
C TYR A 129 5.17 13.41 12.62
N THR A 130 5.54 12.86 11.46
CA THR A 130 6.11 13.60 10.35
C THR A 130 5.88 12.85 9.05
N LEU A 131 5.87 13.58 7.92
CA LEU A 131 5.83 12.94 6.61
C LEU A 131 7.00 11.96 6.45
N GLY A 132 6.72 10.78 5.89
CA GLY A 132 7.65 9.65 5.80
C GLY A 132 7.77 8.81 7.08
N GLY A 133 7.34 9.35 8.22
CA GLY A 133 7.27 8.65 9.51
C GLY A 133 8.59 7.97 9.89
N ARG A 134 8.51 6.73 10.40
CA ARG A 134 9.68 5.99 10.91
C ARG A 134 10.74 5.67 9.85
N SER A 135 10.43 5.74 8.55
CA SER A 135 11.41 5.58 7.47
C SER A 135 12.47 6.67 7.42
N LEU A 136 12.30 7.78 8.15
CA LEU A 136 13.34 8.79 8.31
C LEU A 136 14.42 8.41 9.32
N TYR A 137 14.17 7.42 10.17
CA TYR A 137 14.97 7.12 11.37
C TYR A 137 15.43 5.66 11.48
N TRP A 138 14.93 4.77 10.60
CA TRP A 138 15.17 3.33 10.66
C TRP A 138 16.60 2.92 10.28
N GLY A 139 17.02 1.71 10.69
CA GLY A 139 18.39 1.23 10.45
C GLY A 139 18.68 0.71 9.04
N GLY A 140 17.70 0.69 8.14
CA GLY A 140 17.83 0.15 6.78
C GLY A 140 17.64 -1.37 6.64
N TRP A 141 17.60 -2.14 7.73
CA TRP A 141 17.45 -3.60 7.69
C TRP A 141 16.19 -4.05 6.95
N SER A 142 16.38 -4.77 5.84
CA SER A 142 15.34 -5.15 4.89
C SER A 142 15.48 -6.61 4.39
N PRO A 143 15.60 -7.59 5.28
CA PRO A 143 15.62 -9.00 4.88
C PRO A 143 14.28 -9.45 4.26
N ARG A 144 14.36 -10.38 3.31
CA ARG A 144 13.17 -11.05 2.73
C ARG A 144 12.65 -12.12 3.67
N LEU A 145 11.32 -12.28 3.70
CA LEU A 145 10.66 -13.42 4.35
C LEU A 145 10.96 -14.71 3.59
N LEU A 146 11.13 -15.80 4.34
CA LEU A 146 11.22 -17.16 3.78
C LEU A 146 9.80 -17.70 3.51
N PRO A 147 9.65 -18.69 2.61
CA PRO A 147 8.37 -19.34 2.36
C PRO A 147 7.69 -19.87 3.63
N GLN A 148 8.48 -20.32 4.61
CA GLN A 148 7.94 -20.81 5.88
C GLN A 148 7.49 -19.68 6.83
N GLU A 149 7.98 -18.46 6.65
CA GLU A 149 7.58 -17.28 7.43
C GLU A 149 6.27 -16.66 6.90
N THR A 150 5.94 -16.92 5.62
CA THR A 150 4.69 -16.52 4.96
C THR A 150 3.67 -17.65 4.86
N ALA A 151 3.86 -18.79 5.53
CA ALA A 151 2.99 -19.95 5.41
C ALA A 151 1.53 -19.69 5.85
N SER A 152 1.30 -18.76 6.77
CA SER A 152 -0.04 -18.33 7.21
C SER A 152 -0.64 -17.23 6.35
N TRP A 153 0.11 -16.68 5.39
CA TRP A 153 -0.36 -15.62 4.51
C TRP A 153 -1.29 -16.20 3.42
N PRO A 154 -2.21 -15.39 2.86
CA PRO A 154 -3.04 -15.84 1.75
C PRO A 154 -2.17 -16.34 0.57
N PRO A 155 -2.40 -17.57 0.06
CA PRO A 155 -1.56 -18.14 -1.00
C PRO A 155 -1.46 -17.27 -2.26
N ALA A 156 -2.57 -16.62 -2.65
CA ALA A 156 -2.60 -15.71 -3.79
C ALA A 156 -1.73 -14.46 -3.57
N THR A 157 -1.60 -14.00 -2.32
CA THR A 157 -0.70 -12.90 -1.98
C THR A 157 0.75 -13.34 -2.12
N VAL A 158 1.13 -14.47 -1.53
CA VAL A 158 2.50 -15.01 -1.63
C VAL A 158 2.90 -15.27 -3.08
N ALA A 159 2.00 -15.84 -3.87
CA ALA A 159 2.22 -16.12 -5.30
C ALA A 159 2.50 -14.86 -6.14
N ASP A 160 1.97 -13.70 -5.74
CA ASP A 160 2.27 -12.42 -6.37
C ASP A 160 3.57 -11.79 -5.85
N LEU A 161 3.83 -11.92 -4.54
CA LEU A 161 4.99 -11.29 -3.88
C LEU A 161 6.31 -11.90 -4.34
N GLU A 162 6.38 -13.23 -4.35
CA GLU A 162 7.61 -14.00 -4.61
C GLU A 162 8.26 -13.69 -5.99
N PRO A 163 7.54 -13.76 -7.12
CA PRO A 163 8.16 -13.57 -8.43
C PRO A 163 8.32 -12.10 -8.85
N ARG A 164 7.75 -11.14 -8.10
CA ARG A 164 7.66 -9.75 -8.57
C ARG A 164 7.83 -8.70 -7.50
N TYR A 165 6.89 -8.61 -6.54
CA TYR A 165 6.83 -7.44 -5.67
C TYR A 165 7.98 -7.36 -4.67
N PHE A 166 8.54 -8.50 -4.24
CA PHE A 166 9.76 -8.47 -3.44
C PHE A 166 10.94 -7.89 -4.22
N ASP A 167 11.13 -8.29 -5.47
CA ASP A 167 12.23 -7.78 -6.30
C ASP A 167 12.03 -6.30 -6.67
N GLU A 168 10.80 -5.88 -6.94
CA GLU A 168 10.47 -4.46 -7.13
C GLU A 168 10.71 -3.64 -5.86
N SER A 169 10.32 -4.16 -4.70
CA SER A 169 10.55 -3.51 -3.41
C SER A 169 12.04 -3.40 -3.12
N THR A 170 12.80 -4.47 -3.32
CA THR A 170 14.26 -4.52 -3.17
C THR A 170 14.92 -3.41 -4.00
N ARG A 171 14.56 -3.27 -5.28
CA ARG A 171 15.04 -2.19 -6.15
C ARG A 171 14.63 -0.80 -5.67
N GLN A 172 13.39 -0.65 -5.20
CA GLN A 172 12.84 0.63 -4.77
C GLN A 172 13.59 1.19 -3.55
N ILE A 173 13.99 0.32 -2.63
CA ILE A 173 14.65 0.73 -1.38
C ILE A 173 16.17 0.52 -1.40
N GLY A 174 16.74 -0.04 -2.48
CA GLY A 174 18.19 -0.18 -2.68
C GLY A 174 18.83 -1.46 -2.10
N VAL A 175 18.07 -2.48 -1.73
CA VAL A 175 18.60 -3.70 -1.06
C VAL A 175 19.42 -4.61 -1.99
N ASP A 176 19.30 -4.43 -3.29
CA ASP A 176 20.04 -5.19 -4.30
C ASP A 176 21.32 -4.48 -4.79
N GLU A 177 21.77 -3.46 -4.08
CA GLU A 177 23.03 -2.77 -4.32
C GLU A 177 24.05 -3.10 -3.23
N THR A 178 25.33 -3.17 -3.59
CA THR A 178 26.39 -3.45 -2.61
C THR A 178 26.45 -2.33 -1.58
N ASN A 179 26.61 -2.71 -0.31
CA ASN A 179 26.77 -1.77 0.79
C ASN A 179 28.16 -1.11 0.74
N ASP A 180 28.44 -0.28 -0.26
CA ASP A 180 29.75 0.36 -0.43
C ASP A 180 30.10 1.35 0.69
N PHE A 181 29.24 1.54 1.68
CA PHE A 181 29.53 2.30 2.91
C PHE A 181 29.99 1.37 4.05
N ILE A 182 29.83 0.06 3.90
CA ILE A 182 30.22 -1.00 4.84
C ILE A 182 31.03 -2.05 4.07
N PHE A 183 32.31 -1.75 3.88
CA PHE A 183 33.25 -2.61 3.17
C PHE A 183 34.65 -2.39 3.74
N GLY A 184 35.58 -3.30 3.46
CA GLY A 184 36.97 -3.18 3.89
C GLY A 184 37.50 -4.43 4.56
N GLU A 185 38.66 -4.30 5.20
CA GLU A 185 39.37 -5.41 5.84
C GLU A 185 38.61 -5.94 7.04
N LEU A 186 38.07 -5.04 7.89
CA LEU A 186 37.27 -5.42 9.06
C LEU A 186 36.05 -6.24 8.66
N HIS A 187 35.27 -5.74 7.70
CA HIS A 187 34.08 -6.42 7.20
C HIS A 187 34.43 -7.79 6.60
N SER A 188 35.48 -7.85 5.76
CA SER A 188 35.94 -9.11 5.16
C SER A 188 36.36 -10.14 6.21
N ALA A 189 37.12 -9.71 7.23
CA ALA A 189 37.61 -10.58 8.28
C ALA A 189 36.47 -11.11 9.17
N LEU A 190 35.54 -10.25 9.61
CA LEU A 190 34.40 -10.67 10.41
C LEU A 190 33.46 -11.59 9.64
N ARG A 191 33.17 -11.27 8.37
CA ARG A 191 32.34 -12.12 7.50
C ARG A 191 32.97 -13.50 7.31
N ARG A 192 34.27 -13.54 6.99
CA ARG A 192 34.99 -14.80 6.78
C ARG A 192 35.00 -15.65 8.05
N ARG A 193 35.26 -15.02 9.20
CA ARG A 193 35.25 -15.69 10.49
C ARG A 193 33.88 -16.28 10.84
N LEU A 194 32.81 -15.51 10.64
CA LEU A 194 31.45 -15.99 10.84
C LEU A 194 31.14 -17.16 9.90
N PHE A 195 31.51 -17.07 8.62
CA PHE A 195 31.31 -18.14 7.64
C PHE A 195 32.04 -19.43 8.02
N ASP A 196 33.33 -19.35 8.36
CA ASP A 196 34.15 -20.52 8.68
C ASP A 196 33.68 -21.23 9.96
N GLN A 197 33.08 -20.49 10.91
CA GLN A 197 32.64 -21.03 12.20
C GLN A 197 31.12 -21.16 12.34
N ILE A 198 30.35 -20.90 11.28
CA ILE A 198 28.88 -20.90 11.35
C ILE A 198 28.31 -22.25 11.84
N GLY A 199 28.97 -23.37 11.49
CA GLY A 199 28.58 -24.72 11.91
C GLY A 199 28.71 -24.97 13.41
N THR A 200 29.38 -24.09 14.15
CA THR A 200 29.42 -24.14 15.62
C THR A 200 28.18 -23.51 16.25
N ILE A 201 27.47 -22.63 15.54
CA ILE A 201 26.29 -21.92 16.01
C ILE A 201 25.06 -22.82 15.82
N GLY A 202 24.63 -23.50 16.90
CA GLY A 202 23.59 -24.53 16.81
C GLY A 202 22.25 -24.05 16.26
N ALA A 203 21.92 -22.77 16.46
CA ALA A 203 20.69 -22.16 15.95
C ALA A 203 20.83 -21.61 14.51
N ALA A 204 22.04 -21.52 13.93
CA ALA A 204 22.21 -20.94 12.61
C ALA A 204 21.51 -21.77 11.53
N THR A 205 20.76 -21.12 10.65
CA THR A 205 20.18 -21.78 9.48
C THR A 205 21.30 -22.10 8.49
N ALA A 206 21.33 -23.32 7.97
CA ALA A 206 22.31 -23.71 6.97
C ALA A 206 22.24 -22.77 5.75
N LEU A 207 23.36 -22.15 5.38
CA LEU A 207 23.40 -21.15 4.30
C LEU A 207 22.92 -21.73 2.97
N ALA A 208 23.17 -23.00 2.70
CA ALA A 208 22.72 -23.68 1.49
C ALA A 208 21.17 -23.79 1.40
N ALA A 209 20.46 -23.74 2.53
CA ALA A 209 18.99 -23.78 2.59
C ALA A 209 18.34 -22.40 2.43
N LEU A 210 19.11 -21.32 2.51
CA LEU A 210 18.62 -19.96 2.32
C LEU A 210 18.56 -19.61 0.83
N PRO A 211 17.63 -18.72 0.41
CA PRO A 211 17.58 -18.23 -0.97
C PRO A 211 18.89 -17.52 -1.36
N PRO A 212 19.16 -17.37 -2.66
CA PRO A 212 20.27 -16.55 -3.14
C PRO A 212 20.22 -15.12 -2.59
N SER A 213 21.39 -14.51 -2.39
CA SER A 213 21.48 -13.10 -1.98
C SER A 213 20.86 -12.19 -3.05
N PRO A 214 20.11 -11.14 -2.68
CA PRO A 214 19.56 -10.18 -3.63
C PRO A 214 20.64 -9.42 -4.43
N LEU A 215 21.88 -9.41 -3.95
CA LEU A 215 23.03 -8.82 -4.65
C LEU A 215 23.44 -9.64 -5.89
N LEU A 216 23.12 -10.94 -5.93
CA LEU A 216 23.55 -11.85 -6.99
C LEU A 216 22.63 -11.75 -8.22
N LYS A 217 22.78 -10.64 -8.96
CA LYS A 217 22.07 -10.37 -10.22
C LYS A 217 22.70 -11.10 -11.42
N PRO A 218 21.95 -11.35 -12.52
CA PRO A 218 22.53 -11.86 -13.77
C PRO A 218 23.75 -11.04 -14.21
N GLY A 219 24.85 -11.73 -14.54
CA GLY A 219 26.11 -11.10 -14.97
C GLY A 219 27.03 -10.62 -13.83
N LYS A 220 26.64 -10.80 -12.56
CA LYS A 220 27.51 -10.61 -11.39
C LYS A 220 27.91 -11.96 -10.80
N THR A 221 29.13 -12.09 -10.32
CA THR A 221 29.58 -13.26 -9.57
C THR A 221 29.73 -12.95 -8.09
N ALA A 222 29.54 -13.94 -7.22
CA ALA A 222 29.78 -13.78 -5.79
C ALA A 222 31.22 -13.31 -5.50
N ALA A 223 32.21 -13.76 -6.26
CA ALA A 223 33.60 -13.31 -6.13
C ALA A 223 33.76 -11.79 -6.37
N GLN A 224 33.07 -11.24 -7.38
CA GLN A 224 33.09 -9.81 -7.68
C GLN A 224 32.42 -8.99 -6.57
N LEU A 225 31.32 -9.50 -6.01
CA LEU A 225 30.53 -8.80 -4.97
C LEU A 225 31.23 -8.84 -3.60
N LEU A 226 31.86 -9.97 -3.26
CA LEU A 226 32.57 -10.14 -1.99
C LEU A 226 33.92 -9.40 -1.97
N GLY A 227 34.52 -9.18 -3.14
CA GLY A 227 35.82 -8.54 -3.29
C GLY A 227 37.01 -9.47 -2.99
N PRO A 228 38.24 -9.08 -3.41
CA PRO A 228 39.40 -9.97 -3.41
C PRO A 228 39.77 -10.48 -2.01
N LEU A 229 39.63 -9.65 -0.97
CA LEU A 229 39.95 -9.97 0.42
C LEU A 229 39.17 -11.15 0.99
N SER A 230 38.02 -11.50 0.39
CA SER A 230 37.14 -12.56 0.89
C SER A 230 37.19 -13.85 0.07
N THR A 231 37.82 -13.85 -1.11
CA THR A 231 37.69 -14.96 -2.07
C THR A 231 38.65 -16.14 -1.87
N GLY A 232 39.65 -16.01 -1.00
CA GLY A 232 40.74 -16.98 -0.86
C GLY A 232 40.26 -18.42 -0.58
N GLY A 233 40.58 -19.34 -1.51
CA GLY A 233 40.46 -20.79 -1.34
C GLY A 233 39.04 -21.37 -1.34
N LEU A 234 38.02 -20.57 -1.66
CA LEU A 234 36.62 -21.01 -1.66
C LEU A 234 36.11 -21.33 -3.08
N SER A 235 35.29 -22.37 -3.19
CA SER A 235 34.51 -22.67 -4.40
C SER A 235 33.41 -21.65 -4.64
N THR A 236 32.88 -21.59 -5.87
CA THR A 236 31.76 -20.70 -6.23
C THR A 236 30.56 -20.87 -5.29
N ALA A 237 30.16 -22.10 -4.97
CA ALA A 237 29.04 -22.37 -4.06
C ALA A 237 29.31 -21.89 -2.62
N GLN A 238 30.56 -21.97 -2.16
CA GLN A 238 30.96 -21.43 -0.86
C GLN A 238 30.93 -19.90 -0.86
N LEU A 239 31.37 -19.25 -1.94
CA LEU A 239 31.27 -17.79 -2.10
C LEU A 239 29.81 -17.32 -2.12
N GLU A 240 28.94 -18.01 -2.86
CA GLU A 240 27.50 -17.71 -2.89
C GLU A 240 26.86 -17.88 -1.52
N ASN A 241 27.24 -18.91 -0.75
CA ASN A 241 26.77 -19.09 0.62
C ASN A 241 27.29 -18.00 1.56
N MET A 242 28.57 -17.62 1.45
CA MET A 242 29.14 -16.54 2.26
C MET A 242 28.46 -15.19 1.97
N LEU A 243 28.07 -14.94 0.72
CA LEU A 243 27.34 -13.73 0.32
C LEU A 243 25.96 -13.62 1.00
N LYS A 244 25.39 -14.71 1.52
CA LYS A 244 24.12 -14.70 2.27
C LYS A 244 24.27 -14.14 3.69
N LEU A 245 25.50 -13.91 4.15
CA LEU A 245 25.81 -13.22 5.42
C LEU A 245 25.86 -11.70 5.27
N GLU A 246 25.78 -11.18 4.03
CA GLU A 246 25.68 -9.74 3.80
C GLU A 246 24.42 -9.16 4.42
N ALA A 247 24.54 -7.99 5.05
CA ALA A 247 23.40 -7.26 5.56
C ALA A 247 22.49 -6.78 4.41
N PRO A 248 21.21 -7.17 4.37
CA PRO A 248 20.27 -6.65 3.39
C PRO A 248 19.81 -5.26 3.86
N LEU A 249 20.49 -4.20 3.42
CA LEU A 249 20.23 -2.83 3.85
C LEU A 249 19.56 -2.02 2.74
N GLY A 250 18.56 -1.21 3.08
CA GLY A 250 17.90 -0.26 2.19
C GLY A 250 18.78 0.96 1.93
N VAL A 251 19.91 0.73 1.27
CA VAL A 251 20.91 1.76 1.00
C VAL A 251 21.44 1.61 -0.41
N GLN A 252 21.61 2.74 -1.10
CA GLN A 252 22.20 2.78 -2.43
C GLN A 252 23.35 3.78 -2.46
N ALA A 253 24.57 3.29 -2.66
CA ALA A 253 25.78 4.13 -2.72
C ALA A 253 26.17 4.52 -4.15
N ARG A 254 25.73 3.76 -5.16
CA ARG A 254 26.00 4.04 -6.59
C ARG A 254 24.73 4.44 -7.31
N PRO A 255 24.81 5.39 -8.25
CA PRO A 255 23.66 5.74 -9.06
C PRO A 255 23.25 4.53 -9.92
N PRO A 256 21.94 4.26 -10.06
CA PRO A 256 21.47 3.08 -10.79
C PRO A 256 21.72 3.18 -12.30
N HIS A 257 21.90 4.41 -12.81
CA HIS A 257 22.26 4.73 -14.19
C HIS A 257 22.75 6.18 -14.28
N ALA A 258 23.33 6.56 -15.43
CA ALA A 258 23.85 7.89 -15.66
C ALA A 258 22.78 8.98 -15.46
N GLY A 259 23.15 10.07 -14.78
CA GLY A 259 22.28 11.22 -14.51
C GLY A 259 21.42 11.14 -13.24
N PHE A 260 21.55 10.06 -12.46
CA PHE A 260 20.87 9.91 -11.17
C PHE A 260 21.84 10.07 -10.02
N PHE A 261 21.34 10.51 -8.86
CA PHE A 261 22.10 10.50 -7.62
C PHE A 261 21.71 9.26 -6.79
N PRO A 262 22.67 8.62 -6.09
CA PRO A 262 22.34 7.59 -5.11
C PRO A 262 21.43 8.17 -4.02
N LEU A 263 20.42 7.41 -3.61
CA LEU A 263 19.53 7.79 -2.50
C LEU A 263 20.18 7.62 -1.11
N ASN A 264 21.41 7.08 -1.03
CA ASN A 264 22.08 6.74 0.23
C ASN A 264 21.14 5.91 1.10
N LYS A 265 20.83 6.29 2.35
CA LYS A 265 19.81 5.58 3.13
C LYS A 265 18.42 5.93 2.68
N PHE A 266 17.61 4.91 2.36
CA PHE A 266 16.26 5.11 1.87
C PHE A 266 15.33 5.72 2.93
N SER A 267 14.52 6.68 2.50
CA SER A 267 13.30 7.13 3.19
C SER A 267 12.17 7.32 2.17
N THR A 268 10.92 7.43 2.64
CA THR A 268 9.78 7.58 1.71
C THR A 268 9.44 9.03 1.35
N VAL A 269 10.06 10.02 1.99
CA VAL A 269 9.78 11.45 1.70
C VAL A 269 10.15 11.83 0.27
N PRO A 270 11.29 11.40 -0.30
CA PRO A 270 11.60 11.65 -1.71
C PRO A 270 10.57 11.07 -2.68
N LEU A 271 9.88 9.98 -2.31
CA LEU A 271 8.81 9.40 -3.13
C LEU A 271 7.61 10.34 -3.21
N LEU A 272 7.17 10.90 -2.07
CA LEU A 272 6.11 11.91 -2.06
C LEU A 272 6.53 13.17 -2.81
N MET A 273 7.77 13.63 -2.62
CA MET A 273 8.30 14.78 -3.37
C MET A 273 8.23 14.53 -4.87
N LYS A 274 8.69 13.38 -5.34
CA LYS A 274 8.60 12.98 -6.75
C LYS A 274 7.14 12.99 -7.26
N ALA A 275 6.19 12.44 -6.51
CA ALA A 275 4.78 12.46 -6.88
C ALA A 275 4.20 13.90 -6.93
N SER A 276 4.39 14.70 -5.87
CA SER A 276 3.95 16.11 -5.82
C SER A 276 4.56 16.96 -6.93
N ARG A 277 5.85 16.80 -7.22
CA ARG A 277 6.55 17.55 -8.28
C ARG A 277 6.09 17.17 -9.68
N THR A 278 5.79 15.90 -9.92
CA THR A 278 5.26 15.47 -11.22
C THR A 278 3.82 15.90 -11.42
N ALA A 279 3.02 16.00 -10.35
CA ALA A 279 1.64 16.47 -10.43
C ALA A 279 1.51 17.95 -10.82
N VAL A 280 2.41 18.82 -10.39
CA VAL A 280 2.35 20.26 -10.76
C VAL A 280 2.76 20.55 -12.20
N ASN A 281 3.48 19.62 -12.85
CA ASN A 281 3.96 19.79 -14.22
C ASN A 281 2.90 19.42 -15.27
N VAL A 282 1.70 19.01 -14.85
CA VAL A 282 0.57 18.78 -15.76
C VAL A 282 0.06 20.14 -16.27
N PRO A 283 0.01 20.39 -17.59
CA PRO A 283 -0.41 21.68 -18.14
C PRO A 283 -1.81 22.10 -17.67
N GLY A 284 -1.95 23.38 -17.30
CA GLY A 284 -3.24 23.94 -16.85
C GLY A 284 -3.67 23.54 -15.44
N THR A 285 -2.79 22.89 -14.66
CA THR A 285 -3.10 22.51 -13.27
C THR A 285 -3.36 23.73 -12.40
N THR A 286 -4.47 23.68 -11.67
CA THR A 286 -4.86 24.58 -10.58
C THR A 286 -5.01 23.79 -9.30
N ASP A 287 -5.13 24.42 -8.12
CA ASP A 287 -5.37 23.65 -6.90
C ASP A 287 -6.74 22.94 -6.95
N ALA A 288 -7.72 23.51 -7.65
CA ALA A 288 -9.00 22.83 -7.91
C ALA A 288 -8.89 21.53 -8.72
N THR A 289 -7.86 21.38 -9.57
CA THR A 289 -7.74 20.26 -10.52
C THR A 289 -6.53 19.37 -10.28
N LYS A 290 -5.60 19.79 -9.40
CA LYS A 290 -4.38 19.03 -9.08
C LYS A 290 -4.75 17.64 -8.59
N GLU A 291 -4.07 16.66 -9.20
CA GLU A 291 -4.38 15.24 -9.03
C GLU A 291 -3.59 14.55 -7.90
N PHE A 292 -2.61 15.23 -7.29
CA PHE A 292 -1.88 14.71 -6.13
C PHE A 292 -1.59 15.84 -5.15
N MET A 293 -2.00 15.65 -3.90
CA MET A 293 -1.81 16.61 -2.82
C MET A 293 -1.39 15.91 -1.53
N VAL A 294 -0.63 16.63 -0.69
CA VAL A 294 -0.22 16.17 0.64
C VAL A 294 -0.63 17.23 1.66
N LEU A 295 -1.50 16.88 2.59
CA LEU A 295 -2.02 17.74 3.65
C LEU A 295 -1.42 17.32 5.00
N PRO A 296 -0.28 17.90 5.41
CA PRO A 296 0.30 17.65 6.73
C PRO A 296 -0.45 18.42 7.84
N GLY A 297 -0.12 18.13 9.10
CA GLY A 297 -0.66 18.82 10.27
C GLY A 297 -2.17 18.65 10.48
N THR A 298 -2.76 17.60 9.91
CA THR A 298 -4.21 17.36 9.90
C THR A 298 -4.51 15.97 10.48
N HIS A 299 -5.09 15.94 11.68
CA HIS A 299 -5.44 14.69 12.35
C HIS A 299 -6.76 14.15 11.81
N VAL A 300 -6.79 12.88 11.38
CA VAL A 300 -8.04 12.20 11.00
C VAL A 300 -8.67 11.58 12.24
N ILE A 301 -9.84 12.08 12.61
CA ILE A 301 -10.57 11.74 13.84
C ILE A 301 -11.40 10.46 13.67
N SER A 302 -12.10 10.35 12.54
CA SER A 302 -12.88 9.17 12.14
C SER A 302 -13.12 9.18 10.63
N LEU A 303 -13.52 8.02 10.08
CA LEU A 303 -13.98 7.92 8.71
C LEU A 303 -15.50 7.82 8.69
N ARG A 304 -16.13 8.62 7.82
CA ARG A 304 -17.58 8.58 7.69
C ARG A 304 -17.98 7.35 6.90
N THR A 305 -18.76 6.48 7.53
CA THR A 305 -19.27 5.24 6.94
C THR A 305 -20.73 5.36 6.53
N ALA A 306 -21.12 4.73 5.43
CA ALA A 306 -22.51 4.58 5.01
C ALA A 306 -22.80 3.09 4.70
N PRO A 307 -23.94 2.54 5.16
CA PRO A 307 -24.40 1.24 4.69
C PRO A 307 -24.84 1.36 3.23
N THR A 308 -24.64 0.29 2.47
CA THR A 308 -25.05 0.17 1.07
C THR A 308 -26.30 -0.67 0.94
N THR A 309 -26.97 -0.53 -0.20
CA THR A 309 -28.14 -1.36 -0.55
C THR A 309 -27.77 -2.84 -0.68
N SER A 310 -26.50 -3.15 -0.98
CA SER A 310 -25.96 -4.52 -1.06
C SER A 310 -25.72 -5.17 0.32
N GLY A 311 -25.95 -4.45 1.42
CA GLY A 311 -25.69 -4.93 2.79
C GLY A 311 -24.22 -4.85 3.21
N THR A 312 -23.39 -4.14 2.43
CA THR A 312 -21.99 -3.83 2.77
C THR A 312 -21.83 -2.38 3.23
N TRP A 313 -20.61 -1.94 3.50
CA TRP A 313 -20.31 -0.57 3.93
C TRP A 313 -19.36 0.17 2.98
N ARG A 314 -19.46 1.49 2.98
CA ARG A 314 -18.56 2.39 2.23
C ARG A 314 -18.05 3.52 3.09
N ILE A 315 -16.84 3.97 2.79
CA ILE A 315 -16.31 5.24 3.28
C ILE A 315 -16.74 6.35 2.32
N THR A 316 -17.27 7.44 2.85
CA THR A 316 -17.70 8.62 2.06
C THR A 316 -16.82 9.85 2.28
N GLY A 317 -15.89 9.79 3.22
CA GLY A 317 -14.95 10.87 3.54
C GLY A 317 -14.30 10.69 4.90
N ALA A 318 -13.53 11.70 5.32
CA ALA A 318 -12.81 11.70 6.59
C ALA A 318 -13.17 12.93 7.43
N GLU A 319 -13.50 12.71 8.71
CA GLU A 319 -13.58 13.77 9.72
C GLU A 319 -12.16 14.10 10.18
N THR A 320 -11.78 15.37 10.12
CA THR A 320 -10.42 15.80 10.49
C THR A 320 -10.42 17.00 11.43
N SER A 321 -9.28 17.26 12.07
CA SER A 321 -9.05 18.48 12.85
C SER A 321 -9.19 19.78 12.04
N ALA A 322 -9.19 19.70 10.71
CA ALA A 322 -9.36 20.83 9.80
C ALA A 322 -10.74 20.82 9.10
N GLY A 323 -11.68 19.98 9.55
CA GLY A 323 -13.02 19.82 8.97
C GLY A 323 -13.17 18.57 8.10
N PHE A 324 -14.35 18.40 7.51
CA PHE A 324 -14.67 17.21 6.72
C PHE A 324 -14.05 17.26 5.32
N ILE A 325 -13.43 16.14 4.91
CA ILE A 325 -12.86 15.94 3.58
C ILE A 325 -13.68 14.89 2.83
N ASP A 326 -14.31 15.32 1.74
CA ASP A 326 -15.16 14.50 0.89
C ASP A 326 -14.35 13.46 0.09
N LEU A 327 -14.85 12.22 0.02
CA LEU A 327 -14.39 11.22 -0.93
C LEU A 327 -15.37 11.18 -2.11
N ALA A 328 -14.85 11.15 -3.34
CA ALA A 328 -15.69 11.10 -4.54
C ALA A 328 -16.55 9.83 -4.55
N PRO A 329 -17.76 9.86 -5.16
CA PRO A 329 -18.53 8.66 -5.44
C PRO A 329 -17.70 7.64 -6.23
N GLY A 330 -17.71 6.37 -5.80
CA GLY A 330 -16.80 5.35 -6.33
C GLY A 330 -15.34 5.49 -5.87
N GLY A 331 -14.98 6.48 -5.06
CA GLY A 331 -13.63 6.69 -4.53
C GLY A 331 -13.18 5.65 -3.51
N THR A 332 -11.90 5.66 -3.15
CA THR A 332 -11.23 4.68 -2.28
C THR A 332 -10.54 5.37 -1.10
N ALA A 333 -10.63 4.78 0.09
CA ALA A 333 -9.87 5.21 1.26
C ALA A 333 -8.85 4.15 1.67
N VAL A 334 -7.64 4.57 2.02
CA VAL A 334 -6.53 3.72 2.45
C VAL A 334 -6.03 4.21 3.82
N ILE A 335 -6.07 3.37 4.85
CA ILE A 335 -5.44 3.68 6.16
C ILE A 335 -4.03 3.13 6.26
N ALA A 336 -3.10 3.98 6.72
CA ALA A 336 -1.67 3.71 6.82
C ALA A 336 -1.01 4.46 7.99
N LEU A 337 -1.69 4.52 9.15
CA LEU A 337 -1.28 5.28 10.36
C LEU A 337 -0.25 4.53 11.24
N GLY A 338 0.36 3.47 10.72
CA GLY A 338 1.03 2.46 11.55
C GLY A 338 0.04 1.47 12.17
N THR A 339 0.54 0.43 12.83
CA THR A 339 -0.27 -0.75 13.18
C THR A 339 -1.34 -0.48 14.23
N ILE A 340 -0.98 0.21 15.31
CA ILE A 340 -1.90 0.46 16.43
C ILE A 340 -2.99 1.47 16.02
N GLU A 341 -2.58 2.63 15.49
CA GLU A 341 -3.52 3.70 15.13
C GLU A 341 -4.39 3.36 13.92
N SER A 342 -3.91 2.53 12.98
CA SER A 342 -4.79 2.03 11.90
C SER A 342 -5.93 1.17 12.47
N ALA A 343 -5.64 0.33 13.47
CA ALA A 343 -6.66 -0.46 14.13
C ALA A 343 -7.58 0.39 14.99
N ARG A 344 -7.06 1.39 15.71
CA ARG A 344 -7.87 2.36 16.46
C ARG A 344 -8.85 3.08 15.56
N LEU A 345 -8.37 3.67 14.47
CA LEU A 345 -9.21 4.45 13.55
C LEU A 345 -10.27 3.56 12.88
N ALA A 346 -9.91 2.33 12.50
CA ALA A 346 -10.87 1.36 11.96
C ALA A 346 -11.97 1.02 12.99
N GLN A 347 -11.59 0.72 14.25
CA GLN A 347 -12.55 0.47 15.32
C GLN A 347 -13.43 1.70 15.59
N LEU A 348 -12.86 2.91 15.64
CA LEU A 348 -13.65 4.14 15.83
C LEU A 348 -14.66 4.36 14.71
N SER A 349 -14.26 4.11 13.46
CA SER A 349 -15.09 4.38 12.28
C SER A 349 -16.22 3.37 12.12
N PHE A 350 -16.03 2.13 12.56
CA PHE A 350 -17.02 1.05 12.45
C PHE A 350 -17.73 0.70 13.76
N ASP A 351 -17.48 1.44 14.83
CA ASP A 351 -18.18 1.21 16.09
C ASP A 351 -19.70 1.37 15.92
N ASN A 352 -20.47 0.48 16.53
CA ASN A 352 -21.93 0.43 16.42
C ASN A 352 -22.52 0.24 15.01
N THR A 353 -21.68 -0.04 14.00
CA THR A 353 -22.17 -0.38 12.64
C THR A 353 -22.69 -1.82 12.52
N GLY A 354 -22.29 -2.70 13.45
CA GLY A 354 -22.62 -4.13 13.40
C GLY A 354 -21.87 -4.90 12.32
N ILE A 355 -20.82 -4.33 11.70
CA ILE A 355 -20.02 -5.03 10.69
C ILE A 355 -19.39 -6.30 11.28
N PRO A 356 -19.50 -7.48 10.62
CA PRO A 356 -19.10 -8.76 11.22
C PRO A 356 -17.62 -8.86 11.61
N THR A 357 -16.74 -8.10 10.95
CA THR A 357 -15.29 -8.09 11.23
C THR A 357 -14.90 -7.18 12.39
N PHE A 358 -15.80 -6.35 12.92
CA PHE A 358 -15.49 -5.44 14.03
C PHE A 358 -14.82 -6.13 15.23
N PRO A 359 -15.29 -7.30 15.72
CA PRO A 359 -14.66 -7.98 16.85
C PRO A 359 -13.23 -8.45 16.58
N LEU A 360 -12.87 -8.67 15.31
CA LEU A 360 -11.54 -9.13 14.90
C LEU A 360 -10.50 -8.01 14.92
N MET A 361 -10.93 -6.75 14.73
CA MET A 361 -10.02 -5.61 14.63
C MET A 361 -9.16 -5.48 15.90
N GLY A 362 -7.84 -5.50 15.71
CA GLY A 362 -6.85 -5.36 16.77
C GLY A 362 -6.47 -6.65 17.51
N GLU A 363 -7.05 -7.81 17.20
CA GLU A 363 -6.84 -9.05 18.00
C GLU A 363 -5.55 -9.82 17.71
N ASN A 364 -4.93 -9.60 16.55
CA ASN A 364 -3.65 -10.23 16.17
C ASN A 364 -2.50 -9.24 16.28
N LEU A 365 -2.44 -8.45 17.36
CA LEU A 365 -1.28 -7.58 17.59
C LEU A 365 -0.04 -8.45 17.85
N ILE A 366 0.98 -8.28 17.02
CA ILE A 366 2.29 -8.93 17.16
C ILE A 366 3.41 -7.91 17.00
N GLY A 367 4.60 -8.24 17.48
CA GLY A 367 5.80 -7.43 17.33
C GLY A 367 7.02 -8.33 17.19
N HIS A 368 8.19 -7.83 17.58
CA HIS A 368 9.41 -8.62 17.65
C HIS A 368 9.97 -8.64 19.07
N LEU A 369 10.54 -9.79 19.43
CA LEU A 369 11.44 -9.92 20.56
C LEU A 369 12.78 -9.27 20.19
N ARG A 370 13.42 -8.55 21.11
CA ARG A 370 14.70 -7.88 20.84
C ARG A 370 15.67 -8.02 22.01
N SER A 371 16.88 -8.46 21.72
CA SER A 371 18.00 -8.43 22.66
C SER A 371 19.21 -7.78 22.04
N ASN A 372 19.96 -7.02 22.83
CA ASN A 372 21.17 -6.36 22.37
C ASN A 372 22.34 -6.69 23.29
N MET A 373 23.53 -6.80 22.70
CA MET A 373 24.80 -6.92 23.41
C MET A 373 25.86 -6.17 22.60
N VAL A 374 26.73 -5.42 23.27
CA VAL A 374 27.87 -4.77 22.62
C VAL A 374 29.14 -5.14 23.34
N ILE A 375 30.06 -5.75 22.59
CA ILE A 375 31.39 -6.11 23.07
C ILE A 375 32.43 -5.21 22.43
N ARG A 376 33.53 -5.01 23.12
CA ARG A 376 34.75 -4.45 22.56
C ARG A 376 35.89 -5.42 22.79
N VAL A 377 36.66 -5.67 21.74
CA VAL A 377 37.73 -6.66 21.73
C VAL A 377 39.02 -6.04 21.22
N PRO A 378 40.20 -6.49 21.67
CA PRO A 378 41.46 -6.07 21.08
C PRO A 378 41.49 -6.36 19.59
N ARG A 379 42.16 -5.52 18.79
CA ARG A 379 42.34 -5.72 17.34
C ARG A 379 42.88 -7.12 17.00
N ALA A 380 43.68 -7.70 17.89
CA ALA A 380 44.20 -9.08 17.76
C ALA A 380 43.11 -10.17 17.70
N ALA A 381 41.87 -9.89 18.15
CA ALA A 381 40.74 -10.80 17.99
C ALA A 381 40.32 -10.99 16.52
N VAL A 382 40.63 -10.01 15.67
CA VAL A 382 40.35 -9.98 14.24
C VAL A 382 41.69 -10.07 13.48
N PRO A 383 42.27 -11.26 13.31
CA PRO A 383 43.54 -11.41 12.61
C PRO A 383 43.42 -11.02 11.14
N GLY A 384 44.49 -10.47 10.56
CA GLY A 384 44.57 -10.12 9.14
C GLY A 384 44.21 -8.67 8.82
N LEU A 385 43.90 -7.83 9.82
CA LEU A 385 43.78 -6.39 9.63
C LEU A 385 45.17 -5.75 9.48
N SER A 386 45.35 -4.97 8.43
CA SER A 386 46.58 -4.23 8.13
C SER A 386 46.88 -3.22 9.22
N ALA A 387 48.15 -3.12 9.61
CA ALA A 387 48.61 -2.06 10.51
C ALA A 387 48.67 -0.68 9.82
N LEU A 388 48.53 -0.63 8.49
CA LEU A 388 48.53 0.60 7.70
C LEU A 388 47.14 1.21 7.55
N THR A 389 46.08 0.44 7.82
CA THR A 389 44.70 0.91 7.82
C THR A 389 44.49 1.80 9.04
N THR A 390 44.19 3.07 8.81
CA THR A 390 44.00 4.08 9.87
C THR A 390 42.65 4.78 9.76
N GLU A 391 42.02 4.67 8.59
CA GLU A 391 40.67 5.13 8.33
C GLU A 391 39.62 4.26 9.02
N LEU A 392 38.47 4.85 9.33
CA LEU A 392 37.35 4.17 9.97
C LEU A 392 36.90 2.95 9.14
N GLN A 393 36.91 1.78 9.77
CA GLN A 393 36.36 0.56 9.22
C GLN A 393 35.00 0.25 9.86
N THR A 394 34.05 -0.23 9.06
CA THR A 394 32.74 -0.68 9.55
C THR A 394 32.38 -2.05 8.98
N SER A 395 31.50 -2.77 9.67
CA SER A 395 30.94 -4.05 9.19
C SER A 395 29.46 -4.15 9.54
N ALA A 396 28.67 -4.80 8.69
CA ALA A 396 27.31 -5.23 8.97
C ALA A 396 27.10 -6.64 8.39
N LEU A 397 26.64 -7.57 9.23
CA LEU A 397 26.38 -8.95 8.86
C LEU A 397 24.97 -9.35 9.32
N PHE A 398 24.38 -10.28 8.60
CA PHE A 398 23.05 -10.80 8.87
C PHE A 398 23.07 -12.32 8.95
N LEU A 399 22.57 -12.87 10.06
CA LEU A 399 22.53 -14.32 10.29
C LEU A 399 21.09 -14.77 10.58
N LYS A 400 20.50 -15.57 9.70
CA LYS A 400 19.20 -16.22 9.97
C LYS A 400 19.38 -17.44 10.87
N CYS A 401 18.50 -17.57 11.84
CA CYS A 401 18.51 -18.62 12.84
C CYS A 401 17.15 -19.28 13.00
N LEU A 402 17.17 -20.52 13.45
CA LEU A 402 16.01 -21.32 13.79
C LEU A 402 16.13 -21.78 15.26
N ALA A 403 15.23 -21.30 16.11
CA ALA A 403 15.16 -21.73 17.50
C ALA A 403 14.47 -23.09 17.61
N GLN A 404 15.14 -24.03 18.26
CA GLN A 404 14.62 -25.37 18.54
C GLN A 404 14.86 -25.70 20.01
N GLN A 405 13.92 -26.43 20.63
CA GLN A 405 14.05 -26.94 21.99
C GLN A 405 13.39 -28.32 22.08
N GLY A 406 14.14 -29.32 22.55
CA GLY A 406 13.62 -30.68 22.74
C GLY A 406 13.09 -31.35 21.45
N GLY A 407 13.67 -31.02 20.29
CA GLY A 407 13.23 -31.51 18.99
C GLY A 407 12.05 -30.73 18.38
N ASN A 408 11.45 -29.80 19.12
CA ASN A 408 10.37 -28.95 18.63
C ASN A 408 10.93 -27.64 18.08
N GLN A 409 10.44 -27.23 16.90
CA GLN A 409 10.71 -25.92 16.34
C GLN A 409 9.90 -24.85 17.09
N LEU A 410 10.59 -23.89 17.73
CA LEU A 410 9.98 -22.77 18.44
C LEU A 410 9.66 -21.61 17.50
N GLY A 411 10.55 -21.32 16.56
CA GLY A 411 10.37 -20.23 15.61
C GLY A 411 11.70 -19.70 15.11
N ARG A 412 11.67 -18.58 14.41
CA ARG A 412 12.82 -17.97 13.75
C ARG A 412 13.23 -16.68 14.44
N PHE A 413 14.53 -16.43 14.37
CA PHE A 413 15.11 -15.16 14.74
C PHE A 413 16.27 -14.88 13.80
N HIS A 414 16.79 -13.67 13.83
CA HIS A 414 18.02 -13.34 13.14
C HIS A 414 18.92 -12.48 14.02
N LEU A 415 20.20 -12.46 13.68
CA LEU A 415 21.16 -11.53 14.26
C LEU A 415 21.54 -10.46 13.26
N GLN A 416 21.47 -9.21 13.70
CA GLN A 416 22.02 -8.02 13.08
C GLN A 416 23.32 -7.70 13.79
N ILE A 417 24.43 -7.81 13.07
CA ILE A 417 25.77 -7.66 13.67
C ILE A 417 26.41 -6.45 13.02
N SER A 418 26.66 -5.40 13.79
CA SER A 418 27.34 -4.18 13.33
C SER A 418 28.67 -4.04 14.06
N ALA A 419 29.72 -3.57 13.39
CA ALA A 419 31.00 -3.33 14.02
C ALA A 419 31.70 -2.08 13.50
N SER A 420 32.59 -1.54 14.32
CA SER A 420 33.51 -0.46 13.98
C SER A 420 34.91 -0.75 14.54
N GLY A 421 35.92 -0.29 13.81
CA GLY A 421 37.33 -0.39 14.17
C GLY A 421 38.11 0.73 13.50
N ASP A 422 39.30 1.04 14.02
CA ASP A 422 40.12 2.16 13.55
C ASP A 422 39.37 3.52 13.66
N GLY A 423 39.94 4.62 13.15
CA GLY A 423 39.26 5.93 13.14
C GLY A 423 39.69 6.97 14.19
N ASN A 424 40.96 7.00 14.60
CA ASN A 424 41.53 8.06 15.48
C ASN A 424 41.63 9.46 14.79
N THR A 425 40.99 9.67 13.64
CA THR A 425 41.05 10.90 12.85
C THR A 425 39.83 11.80 13.07
N VAL A 426 40.05 13.12 13.11
CA VAL A 426 38.98 14.14 13.14
C VAL A 426 37.98 13.89 12.01
N GLY A 427 36.69 13.75 12.33
CA GLY A 427 35.61 13.50 11.36
C GLY A 427 35.09 12.06 11.31
N ALA A 428 35.75 11.10 11.96
CA ALA A 428 35.31 9.71 12.00
C ALA A 428 33.92 9.51 12.62
N GLU A 429 33.48 10.41 13.50
CA GLU A 429 32.13 10.37 14.10
C GLU A 429 31.01 10.59 13.07
N ASP A 430 31.13 11.61 12.21
CA ASP A 430 30.14 11.85 11.15
C ASP A 430 30.14 10.71 10.13
N GLU A 431 31.33 10.21 9.79
CA GLU A 431 31.47 9.05 8.90
C GLU A 431 30.81 7.80 9.50
N LEU A 432 31.06 7.49 10.78
CA LEU A 432 30.45 6.37 11.49
C LEU A 432 28.93 6.53 11.53
N PHE A 433 28.43 7.73 11.88
CA PHE A 433 27.01 8.01 11.94
C PHE A 433 26.31 7.74 10.60
N ARG A 434 26.94 8.05 9.46
CA ARG A 434 26.37 7.77 8.14
C ARG A 434 26.46 6.30 7.76
N LYS A 435 27.52 5.60 8.19
CA LYS A 435 27.82 4.22 7.79
C LYS A 435 27.09 3.16 8.60
N ILE A 436 26.89 3.35 9.91
CA ILE A 436 26.28 2.29 10.74
C ILE A 436 24.79 2.12 10.41
N PRO A 437 24.27 0.88 10.39
CA PRO A 437 22.84 0.64 10.20
C PRO A 437 22.01 1.33 11.30
N ASP A 438 22.16 0.89 12.56
CA ASP A 438 21.38 1.37 13.70
C ASP A 438 22.09 2.51 14.43
N VAL A 439 21.51 3.72 14.38
CA VAL A 439 22.01 4.89 15.13
C VAL A 439 21.93 4.68 16.64
N GLU A 440 21.04 3.80 17.12
CA GLU A 440 20.96 3.42 18.54
C GLU A 440 22.28 2.85 19.09
N PHE A 441 23.15 2.29 18.23
CA PHE A 441 24.47 1.78 18.61
C PHE A 441 25.60 2.78 18.39
N PHE A 442 25.31 4.01 17.95
CA PHE A 442 26.34 5.00 17.61
C PHE A 442 27.33 5.24 18.75
N ASP A 443 26.81 5.47 19.96
CA ASP A 443 27.64 5.76 21.13
C ASP A 443 28.51 4.58 21.55
N GLN A 444 28.01 3.35 21.43
CA GLN A 444 28.77 2.15 21.78
C GLN A 444 29.81 1.83 20.70
N LEU A 445 29.48 2.00 19.42
CA LEU A 445 30.38 1.74 18.31
C LEU A 445 31.50 2.78 18.21
N ARG A 446 31.25 4.06 18.50
CA ARG A 446 32.32 5.08 18.51
C ARG A 446 33.38 4.89 19.60
N THR A 447 33.24 3.89 20.47
CA THR A 447 34.27 3.50 21.44
C THR A 447 35.42 2.67 20.84
N SER A 448 35.32 2.32 19.56
CA SER A 448 36.40 1.65 18.81
C SER A 448 37.61 2.56 18.63
N THR A 449 38.79 1.97 18.48
CA THR A 449 40.06 2.69 18.27
C THR A 449 40.94 1.92 17.28
N ASP A 450 42.15 2.40 17.03
CA ASP A 450 43.20 1.67 16.31
C ASP A 450 43.67 0.38 17.02
N THR A 451 43.34 0.23 18.32
CA THR A 451 43.71 -0.94 19.13
C THR A 451 42.53 -1.85 19.45
N HIS A 452 41.28 -1.39 19.25
CA HIS A 452 40.08 -2.11 19.66
C HIS A 452 38.96 -2.02 18.62
N VAL A 453 38.26 -3.14 18.44
CA VAL A 453 37.06 -3.24 17.60
C VAL A 453 35.83 -3.34 18.51
N SER A 454 34.81 -2.53 18.23
CA SER A 454 33.51 -2.60 18.90
C SER A 454 32.51 -3.34 18.01
N ILE A 455 31.78 -4.30 18.59
CA ILE A 455 30.87 -5.19 17.87
C ILE A 455 29.53 -5.23 18.61
N ALA A 456 28.49 -4.71 17.97
CA ALA A 456 27.11 -4.78 18.41
C ALA A 456 26.41 -5.99 17.78
N VAL A 457 25.77 -6.81 18.61
CA VAL A 457 24.96 -7.96 18.19
C VAL A 457 23.54 -7.74 18.69
N ARG A 458 22.61 -7.59 17.74
CA ARG A 458 21.18 -7.45 17.99
C ARG A 458 20.46 -8.70 17.52
N GLY A 459 19.74 -9.37 18.41
CA GLY A 459 18.82 -10.44 18.06
C GLY A 459 17.41 -9.91 17.88
N ILE A 460 16.74 -10.34 16.82
CA ILE A 460 15.33 -10.06 16.54
C ILE A 460 14.61 -11.38 16.31
N GLY A 461 13.64 -11.69 17.19
CA GLY A 461 12.89 -12.95 17.18
C GLY A 461 11.42 -12.74 16.88
N GLU A 462 10.84 -13.67 16.10
CA GLU A 462 9.40 -13.65 15.80
C GLU A 462 8.58 -13.85 17.07
N MET A 463 7.46 -13.11 17.18
CA MET A 463 6.41 -13.41 18.14
C MET A 463 5.39 -14.36 17.52
N GLU A 464 4.84 -15.24 18.35
CA GLU A 464 3.72 -16.10 17.99
C GLU A 464 2.50 -15.25 17.61
N PRO A 465 1.89 -15.46 16.43
CA PRO A 465 0.63 -14.80 16.08
C PRO A 465 -0.56 -15.46 16.78
N ALA A 466 -1.69 -14.74 16.80
CA ALA A 466 -2.94 -15.31 17.26
C ALA A 466 -3.39 -16.50 16.39
N ASP A 467 -3.95 -17.54 17.02
CA ASP A 467 -4.62 -18.62 16.30
C ASP A 467 -6.01 -18.16 15.82
N THR A 468 -6.09 -17.85 14.54
CA THR A 468 -7.29 -17.31 13.87
C THR A 468 -8.27 -18.40 13.43
N SER A 469 -8.07 -19.67 13.79
CA SER A 469 -8.94 -20.78 13.39
C SER A 469 -10.38 -20.64 13.91
N THR A 470 -10.55 -20.12 15.13
CA THR A 470 -11.84 -19.86 15.75
C THR A 470 -11.84 -18.56 16.56
N PRO A 471 -13.01 -17.94 16.83
CA PRO A 471 -13.09 -16.80 17.75
C PRO A 471 -12.58 -17.13 19.16
N ALA A 472 -12.78 -18.38 19.62
CA ALA A 472 -12.34 -18.81 20.95
C ALA A 472 -10.82 -18.87 21.06
N THR A 473 -10.13 -19.43 20.06
CA THR A 473 -8.66 -19.48 20.01
C THR A 473 -8.06 -18.10 19.83
N LEU A 474 -8.67 -17.25 18.98
CA LEU A 474 -8.24 -15.86 18.79
C LEU A 474 -8.23 -15.09 20.10
N ALA A 475 -9.30 -15.21 20.91
CA ALA A 475 -9.42 -14.52 22.19
C ALA A 475 -8.37 -14.94 23.24
N THR A 476 -7.70 -16.08 23.07
CA THR A 476 -6.65 -16.54 24.01
C THR A 476 -5.33 -15.82 23.83
N HIS A 477 -5.08 -15.23 22.65
CA HIS A 477 -3.82 -14.57 22.36
C HIS A 477 -3.60 -13.37 23.29
N PRO A 478 -2.42 -13.15 23.90
CA PRO A 478 -2.20 -12.06 24.85
C PRO A 478 -1.98 -10.67 24.20
N SER A 479 -1.74 -10.68 22.89
CA SER A 479 -1.55 -9.54 21.98
C SER A 479 -2.81 -8.79 21.54
N ARG A 480 -3.14 -7.54 21.95
CA ARG A 480 -4.26 -6.82 21.27
C ARG A 480 -4.27 -5.29 21.35
N VAL A 481 -5.10 -4.69 20.48
CA VAL A 481 -5.52 -3.28 20.50
C VAL A 481 -7.04 -3.19 20.60
N LYS A 482 -7.54 -2.49 21.63
CA LYS A 482 -8.97 -2.21 21.82
C LYS A 482 -9.22 -0.73 22.01
N LEU A 483 -10.47 -0.28 21.87
CA LEU A 483 -10.83 1.08 22.26
C LEU A 483 -10.83 1.22 23.79
N TYR A 484 -10.08 2.20 24.28
CA TYR A 484 -10.07 2.63 25.67
C TYR A 484 -11.32 3.47 25.97
N ALA A 485 -11.79 3.48 27.22
CA ALA A 485 -12.91 4.33 27.62
C ALA A 485 -12.53 5.83 27.65
N GLY A 486 -11.27 6.14 27.94
CA GLY A 486 -10.77 7.52 27.96
C GLY A 486 -10.64 8.11 26.56
N LEU A 487 -10.87 9.42 26.49
CA LEU A 487 -10.88 10.20 25.25
C LEU A 487 -9.51 10.83 24.99
N ASP A 488 -9.24 11.12 23.72
CA ASP A 488 -8.11 11.91 23.28
C ASP A 488 -8.45 13.40 23.21
N GLU A 489 -7.48 14.19 22.77
CA GLU A 489 -7.59 15.64 22.56
C GLU A 489 -8.64 16.05 21.51
N TYR A 490 -9.10 15.10 20.69
CA TYR A 490 -10.17 15.28 19.71
C TYR A 490 -11.51 14.71 20.19
N ASN A 491 -11.61 14.38 21.48
CA ASN A 491 -12.81 13.86 22.14
C ASN A 491 -13.28 12.51 21.57
N VAL A 492 -12.35 11.68 21.06
CA VAL A 492 -12.63 10.30 20.63
C VAL A 492 -11.79 9.29 21.42
N ARG A 493 -12.22 8.03 21.47
CA ARG A 493 -11.59 7.01 22.32
C ARG A 493 -10.15 6.70 21.88
N ARG A 494 -9.22 6.68 22.84
CA ARG A 494 -7.83 6.23 22.62
C ARG A 494 -7.77 4.72 22.36
N ALA A 495 -6.63 4.25 21.85
CA ALA A 495 -6.33 2.83 21.89
C ALA A 495 -5.89 2.42 23.30
N ASN A 496 -6.32 1.23 23.72
CA ASN A 496 -5.78 0.46 24.84
C ASN A 496 -4.99 -0.70 24.25
N VAL A 497 -3.67 -0.70 24.46
CA VAL A 497 -2.71 -1.63 23.87
C VAL A 497 -2.21 -2.57 24.95
N THR A 498 -2.39 -3.87 24.73
CA THR A 498 -1.74 -4.92 25.53
C THR A 498 -0.79 -5.65 24.62
N LEU A 499 0.50 -5.63 24.92
CA LEU A 499 1.55 -6.36 24.19
C LEU A 499 2.37 -7.18 25.18
N SER A 500 2.36 -8.50 25.03
CA SER A 500 2.97 -9.44 25.97
C SER A 500 3.43 -10.71 25.27
N PRO A 501 4.58 -11.29 25.69
CA PRO A 501 5.08 -12.51 25.08
C PRO A 501 4.30 -13.73 25.57
N THR A 502 4.14 -14.74 24.71
CA THR A 502 3.67 -16.07 25.10
C THR A 502 4.79 -16.89 25.75
N ASN A 503 4.48 -18.09 26.25
CA ASN A 503 5.50 -19.02 26.73
C ASN A 503 6.45 -19.46 25.60
N ARG A 504 5.91 -19.60 24.38
CA ARG A 504 6.69 -19.95 23.19
C ARG A 504 7.66 -18.83 22.82
N ASP A 505 7.21 -17.59 22.89
CA ASP A 505 8.05 -16.41 22.68
C ASP A 505 9.21 -16.39 23.68
N ASN A 506 8.94 -16.58 24.97
CA ASN A 506 9.97 -16.61 26.01
C ASN A 506 11.00 -17.73 25.78
N ALA A 507 10.56 -18.92 25.34
CA ALA A 507 11.45 -20.02 25.00
C ALA A 507 12.34 -19.68 23.79
N LEU A 508 11.78 -19.06 22.74
CA LEU A 508 12.53 -18.57 21.58
C LEU A 508 13.55 -17.51 22.00
N TRP A 509 13.15 -16.57 22.87
CA TRP A 509 14.01 -15.49 23.38
C TRP A 509 15.24 -16.05 24.12
N ASN A 510 15.08 -17.12 24.90
CA ASN A 510 16.19 -17.78 25.58
C ASN A 510 17.22 -18.36 24.58
N VAL A 511 16.76 -19.00 23.51
CA VAL A 511 17.66 -19.54 22.47
C VAL A 511 18.36 -18.40 21.73
N MET A 512 17.65 -17.31 21.43
CA MET A 512 18.22 -16.11 20.81
C MET A 512 19.31 -15.49 21.68
N ASP A 513 19.06 -15.31 22.98
CA ASP A 513 20.02 -14.76 23.95
C ASP A 513 21.31 -15.61 24.03
N ALA A 514 21.16 -16.93 24.10
CA ALA A 514 22.29 -17.86 24.09
C ALA A 514 23.09 -17.76 22.78
N THR A 515 22.39 -17.60 21.65
CA THR A 515 23.02 -17.46 20.33
C THR A 515 23.78 -16.14 20.20
N ILE A 516 23.25 -15.03 20.75
CA ILE A 516 23.97 -13.74 20.81
C ILE A 516 25.30 -13.90 21.56
N GLN A 517 25.28 -14.54 22.74
CA GLN A 517 26.50 -14.78 23.53
C GLN A 517 27.50 -15.68 22.80
N GLN A 518 27.00 -16.70 22.09
CA GLN A 518 27.83 -17.58 21.28
C GLN A 518 28.53 -16.82 20.16
N VAL A 519 27.82 -15.94 19.45
CA VAL A 519 28.39 -15.11 18.38
C VAL A 519 29.36 -14.07 18.93
N ALA A 520 29.08 -13.46 20.09
CA ALA A 520 30.00 -12.56 20.76
C ALA A 520 31.32 -13.28 21.13
N THR A 521 31.23 -14.51 21.64
CA THR A 521 32.40 -15.34 21.98
C THR A 521 33.18 -15.75 20.73
N LEU A 522 32.48 -16.08 19.65
CA LEU A 522 33.07 -16.38 18.35
C LEU A 522 33.92 -15.20 17.86
N PHE A 523 33.43 -13.97 17.94
CA PHE A 523 34.18 -12.78 17.55
C PHE A 523 35.29 -12.39 18.52
N ALA A 524 35.15 -12.69 19.81
CA ALA A 524 36.19 -12.48 20.81
C ALA A 524 37.46 -13.30 20.55
N ASN A 525 37.36 -14.45 19.88
CA ASN A 525 38.52 -15.28 19.51
C ASN A 525 39.43 -15.67 20.68
N GLY A 526 38.86 -15.91 21.86
CA GLY A 526 39.63 -16.19 23.08
C GLY A 526 40.44 -14.99 23.62
N GLN A 527 40.27 -13.80 23.05
CA GLN A 527 40.81 -12.56 23.59
C GLN A 527 39.95 -12.03 24.73
N PRO A 528 40.50 -11.16 25.60
CA PRO A 528 39.72 -10.44 26.60
C PRO A 528 38.56 -9.65 25.94
N VAL A 529 37.41 -9.63 26.62
CA VAL A 529 36.21 -8.93 26.16
C VAL A 529 35.85 -7.84 27.15
N ASP A 530 35.77 -6.61 26.66
CA ASP A 530 35.13 -5.50 27.35
C ASP A 530 33.64 -5.51 27.03
N LEU A 531 32.79 -5.60 28.06
CA LEU A 531 31.35 -5.46 27.89
C LEU A 531 30.96 -3.98 27.86
N VAL A 532 30.87 -3.39 26.67
CA VAL A 532 30.39 -2.02 26.47
C VAL A 532 28.89 -1.93 26.80
N GLN A 533 28.14 -2.95 26.42
CA GLN A 533 26.75 -3.18 26.83
C GLN A 533 26.55 -4.66 27.10
N ALA A 534 26.22 -5.00 28.35
CA ALA A 534 25.84 -6.35 28.72
C ALA A 534 24.58 -6.80 27.96
N LEU A 535 24.44 -8.10 27.75
CA LEU A 535 23.24 -8.66 27.13
C LEU A 535 21.99 -8.23 27.91
N SER A 536 21.08 -7.56 27.23
CA SER A 536 19.80 -7.13 27.79
C SER A 536 18.66 -7.41 26.83
N ARG A 537 17.52 -7.83 27.37
CA ARG A 537 16.24 -7.87 26.65
C ARG A 537 15.63 -6.48 26.65
N ASP A 538 15.27 -6.01 25.46
CA ASP A 538 14.57 -4.75 25.32
C ASP A 538 13.06 -4.94 25.50
N GLY A 539 12.37 -3.88 25.92
CA GLY A 539 10.91 -3.89 26.00
C GLY A 539 10.27 -4.07 24.62
N LEU A 540 9.15 -4.80 24.54
CA LEU A 540 8.50 -5.13 23.26
C LEU A 540 8.09 -3.89 22.43
N GLY A 541 7.77 -2.77 23.08
CA GLY A 541 7.40 -1.51 22.43
C GLY A 541 8.56 -0.69 21.85
N THR A 542 9.76 -1.26 21.76
CA THR A 542 10.98 -0.54 21.33
C THR A 542 11.44 -0.90 19.90
N THR A 543 10.88 -1.95 19.30
CA THR A 543 11.36 -2.48 18.02
C THR A 543 10.83 -1.74 16.79
N HIS A 544 9.75 -0.97 16.95
CA HIS A 544 9.00 -0.32 15.85
C HIS A 544 8.39 -1.30 14.82
N HIS A 545 8.29 -2.59 15.16
CA HIS A 545 7.86 -3.65 14.27
C HIS A 545 6.47 -4.18 14.60
N GLU A 546 5.60 -3.37 15.21
CA GLU A 546 4.22 -3.78 15.48
C GLU A 546 3.51 -4.15 14.18
N ALA A 547 2.80 -5.28 14.15
CA ALA A 547 2.10 -5.81 12.98
C ALA A 547 0.78 -6.51 13.34
N GLY A 548 0.02 -6.89 12.31
CA GLY A 548 -1.07 -7.88 12.37
C GLY A 548 -2.44 -7.44 12.89
N THR A 549 -2.60 -6.21 13.38
CA THR A 549 -3.89 -5.75 13.94
C THR A 549 -5.06 -5.70 12.96
N LEU A 550 -4.80 -5.73 11.65
CA LEU A 550 -5.79 -5.70 10.55
C LEU A 550 -5.51 -6.80 9.51
N TRP A 551 -5.02 -7.96 9.98
CA TRP A 551 -4.44 -8.99 9.13
C TRP A 551 -5.33 -9.42 7.96
N MET A 552 -4.66 -9.77 6.86
CA MET A 552 -5.29 -10.26 5.63
C MET A 552 -5.60 -11.76 5.69
N GLY A 553 -6.70 -12.16 5.07
CA GLY A 553 -7.13 -13.56 4.96
C GLY A 553 -8.15 -13.75 3.84
N THR A 554 -8.48 -15.00 3.54
CA THR A 554 -9.52 -15.32 2.53
C THR A 554 -10.90 -15.51 3.15
N ASP A 555 -10.97 -15.69 4.47
CA ASP A 555 -12.21 -15.95 5.21
C ASP A 555 -12.62 -14.70 6.01
N PRO A 556 -13.76 -14.07 5.70
CA PRO A 556 -14.23 -12.88 6.40
C PRO A 556 -14.63 -13.14 7.86
N ALA A 557 -14.82 -14.41 8.26
CA ALA A 557 -15.05 -14.77 9.66
C ALA A 557 -13.76 -14.87 10.49
N ARG A 558 -12.59 -14.86 9.84
CA ARG A 558 -11.28 -15.13 10.47
C ARG A 558 -10.21 -14.10 10.14
N SER A 559 -10.54 -13.05 9.42
CA SER A 559 -9.61 -11.98 9.05
C SER A 559 -10.33 -10.64 8.93
N VAL A 560 -9.59 -9.55 9.11
CA VAL A 560 -10.16 -8.19 9.03
C VAL A 560 -10.21 -7.72 7.58
N THR A 561 -9.16 -8.04 6.82
CA THR A 561 -9.02 -7.66 5.42
C THR A 561 -8.92 -8.89 4.51
N ASP A 562 -9.31 -8.73 3.25
CA ASP A 562 -9.12 -9.72 2.20
C ASP A 562 -7.65 -9.80 1.77
N ALA A 563 -7.33 -10.77 0.90
CA ALA A 563 -5.97 -10.96 0.40
C ALA A 563 -5.38 -9.74 -0.33
N ASN A 564 -6.20 -8.76 -0.74
CA ASN A 564 -5.75 -7.52 -1.39
C ASN A 564 -5.63 -6.34 -0.40
N GLY A 565 -5.86 -6.58 0.89
CA GLY A 565 -5.84 -5.56 1.94
C GLY A 565 -7.11 -4.72 2.02
N ARG A 566 -8.19 -5.10 1.33
CA ARG A 566 -9.51 -4.45 1.46
C ARG A 566 -10.22 -4.98 2.69
N PHE A 567 -10.84 -4.13 3.49
CA PHE A 567 -11.67 -4.58 4.61
C PHE A 567 -12.84 -5.44 4.10
N HIS A 568 -13.03 -6.62 4.71
CA HIS A 568 -14.22 -7.43 4.40
C HIS A 568 -15.49 -6.65 4.73
N HIS A 569 -16.57 -6.94 3.99
CA HIS A 569 -17.85 -6.22 4.09
C HIS A 569 -17.78 -4.72 3.78
N THR A 570 -16.68 -4.26 3.15
CA THR A 570 -16.59 -2.91 2.60
C THR A 570 -16.34 -2.95 1.10
N GLU A 571 -16.83 -1.95 0.37
CA GLU A 571 -16.60 -1.88 -1.08
C GLU A 571 -15.31 -1.13 -1.45
N ASN A 572 -14.88 -0.17 -0.62
CA ASN A 572 -13.88 0.83 -0.99
C ASN A 572 -12.85 1.19 0.09
N PHE A 573 -12.68 0.37 1.13
CA PHE A 573 -11.79 0.66 2.25
C PHE A 573 -10.62 -0.32 2.35
N TYR A 574 -9.40 0.18 2.40
CA TYR A 574 -8.16 -0.61 2.38
C TYR A 574 -7.23 -0.22 3.51
N ALA A 575 -6.34 -1.13 3.91
CA ALA A 575 -5.21 -0.84 4.76
C ALA A 575 -3.88 -1.01 3.99
N ALA A 576 -2.84 -0.34 4.47
CA ALA A 576 -1.48 -0.50 3.96
C ALA A 576 -0.46 -0.55 5.11
N GLY A 577 0.49 -1.48 5.00
CA GLY A 577 1.59 -1.66 5.94
C GLY A 577 1.50 -2.94 6.80
N PRO A 578 2.35 -3.05 7.83
CA PRO A 578 2.48 -4.27 8.66
C PRO A 578 1.23 -4.66 9.43
N CYS A 579 0.25 -3.77 9.59
CA CYS A 579 -1.07 -4.12 10.14
C CYS A 579 -1.74 -5.27 9.39
N LEU A 580 -1.41 -5.48 8.11
CA LEU A 580 -1.96 -6.55 7.27
C LEU A 580 -1.33 -7.92 7.53
N PHE A 581 -0.22 -8.04 8.26
CA PHE A 581 0.55 -9.28 8.31
C PHE A 581 -0.13 -10.34 9.19
N PRO A 582 -0.48 -11.54 8.69
CA PRO A 582 -1.02 -12.61 9.54
C PRO A 582 0.03 -13.16 10.51
N SER A 583 1.28 -13.24 10.05
CA SER A 583 2.48 -13.52 10.84
C SER A 583 3.57 -12.52 10.45
N ILE A 584 4.44 -12.18 11.39
CA ILE A 584 5.52 -11.22 11.16
C ILE A 584 6.81 -11.88 10.64
N GLY A 585 7.06 -13.15 10.97
CA GLY A 585 8.37 -13.78 10.75
C GLY A 585 9.43 -13.16 11.68
N SER A 586 10.71 -13.46 11.48
CA SER A 586 11.79 -12.66 12.10
C SER A 586 12.21 -11.42 11.30
N PRO A 587 12.12 -11.39 9.95
CA PRO A 587 12.54 -10.24 9.14
C PRO A 587 11.90 -8.91 9.53
N ASN A 588 12.69 -7.83 9.50
CA ASN A 588 12.17 -6.47 9.61
C ASN A 588 11.07 -6.22 8.55
N PRO A 589 9.96 -5.58 8.91
CA PRO A 589 8.76 -5.57 8.08
C PRO A 589 8.82 -4.59 6.89
N MET A 590 9.90 -3.82 6.73
CA MET A 590 9.98 -2.74 5.75
C MET A 590 9.85 -3.25 4.31
N LEU A 591 10.70 -4.20 3.90
CA LEU A 591 10.68 -4.76 2.55
C LEU A 591 9.32 -5.40 2.22
N SER A 592 8.80 -6.23 3.13
CA SER A 592 7.50 -6.88 2.93
C SER A 592 6.34 -5.89 2.92
N GLY A 593 6.40 -4.84 3.73
CA GLY A 593 5.39 -3.80 3.77
C GLY A 593 5.38 -2.93 2.51
N ILE A 594 6.55 -2.61 1.94
CA ILE A 594 6.65 -1.90 0.64
C ILE A 594 6.16 -2.81 -0.50
N ALA A 595 6.55 -4.08 -0.52
CA ALA A 595 6.06 -5.05 -1.50
C ALA A 595 4.52 -5.17 -1.47
N LEU A 596 3.93 -5.25 -0.27
CA LEU A 596 2.47 -5.25 -0.11
C LEU A 596 1.83 -3.91 -0.50
N ALA A 597 2.41 -2.77 -0.16
CA ALA A 597 1.90 -1.47 -0.58
C ALA A 597 1.82 -1.35 -2.11
N ARG A 598 2.84 -1.81 -2.83
CA ARG A 598 2.84 -1.88 -4.31
C ARG A 598 1.74 -2.82 -4.82
N ARG A 599 1.64 -4.01 -4.25
CA ARG A 599 0.62 -4.99 -4.62
C ARG A 599 -0.79 -4.43 -4.40
N THR A 600 -1.09 -3.91 -3.21
CA THR A 600 -2.38 -3.30 -2.88
C THR A 600 -2.68 -2.13 -3.81
N GLY A 601 -1.71 -1.25 -4.08
CA GLY A 601 -1.88 -0.15 -5.02
C GLY A 601 -2.20 -0.62 -6.45
N ASP A 602 -1.55 -1.69 -6.93
CA ASP A 602 -1.90 -2.34 -8.20
C ASP A 602 -3.33 -2.89 -8.16
N ARG A 603 -3.78 -3.50 -7.07
CA ARG A 603 -5.16 -4.02 -6.95
C ARG A 603 -6.22 -2.91 -6.90
N ILE A 604 -5.87 -1.73 -6.39
CA ILE A 604 -6.76 -0.55 -6.38
C ILE A 604 -6.87 0.07 -7.78
N ILE A 605 -5.75 0.22 -8.51
CA ILE A 605 -5.73 0.91 -9.82
C ILE A 605 -6.03 -0.01 -10.99
N THR A 606 -5.45 -1.21 -10.96
CA THR A 606 -5.56 -2.26 -11.98
C THR A 606 -6.09 -3.55 -11.34
N PRO A 607 -7.39 -3.61 -10.98
CA PRO A 607 -7.96 -4.83 -10.43
C PRO A 607 -7.87 -5.99 -11.44
N VAL A 608 -8.05 -7.21 -10.93
CA VAL A 608 -8.04 -8.42 -11.77
C VAL A 608 -9.12 -8.30 -12.84
N ALA A 609 -8.77 -8.69 -14.07
CA ALA A 609 -9.71 -8.73 -15.17
C ALA A 609 -10.92 -9.62 -14.81
N PHE A 610 -12.11 -9.09 -15.04
CA PHE A 610 -13.36 -9.81 -14.90
C PHE A 610 -13.43 -10.94 -15.93
N ALA A 611 -13.90 -12.12 -15.48
CA ALA A 611 -14.11 -13.27 -16.34
C ALA A 611 -15.51 -13.82 -16.10
N SER A 612 -16.26 -13.97 -17.18
CA SER A 612 -17.62 -14.51 -17.19
C SER A 612 -17.62 -16.01 -16.91
N ALA A 613 -18.64 -16.48 -16.19
CA ALA A 613 -18.91 -17.90 -16.05
C ALA A 613 -19.66 -18.43 -17.29
N ASN A 614 -19.35 -19.64 -17.75
CA ASN A 614 -20.10 -20.30 -18.82
C ASN A 614 -21.60 -20.39 -18.44
N PRO A 615 -22.56 -20.04 -19.33
CA PRO A 615 -22.43 -19.77 -20.77
C PRO A 615 -22.25 -18.29 -21.16
N PHE A 616 -21.94 -17.41 -20.22
CA PHE A 616 -21.69 -16.01 -20.53
C PHE A 616 -20.35 -15.81 -21.26
N VAL A 617 -20.36 -14.89 -22.21
CA VAL A 617 -19.17 -14.38 -22.91
C VAL A 617 -18.90 -12.97 -22.39
N THR A 618 -17.67 -12.75 -21.93
CA THR A 618 -17.19 -11.44 -21.47
C THR A 618 -17.09 -10.48 -22.65
N LEU A 619 -17.79 -9.35 -22.55
CA LEU A 619 -17.77 -8.26 -23.53
C LEU A 619 -16.81 -7.14 -23.11
N PHE A 620 -16.65 -6.94 -21.80
CA PHE A 620 -15.63 -6.08 -21.22
C PHE A 620 -15.10 -6.69 -19.92
N ASP A 621 -13.80 -6.95 -19.89
CA ASP A 621 -13.09 -7.60 -18.79
C ASP A 621 -12.54 -6.61 -17.76
N GLY A 622 -12.79 -5.31 -17.92
CA GLY A 622 -12.26 -4.27 -17.04
C GLY A 622 -10.93 -3.66 -17.49
N VAL A 623 -10.26 -4.22 -18.50
CA VAL A 623 -8.92 -3.78 -18.94
C VAL A 623 -8.81 -3.58 -20.45
N ASN A 624 -9.57 -4.31 -21.26
CA ASN A 624 -9.44 -4.33 -22.70
C ASN A 624 -10.68 -3.76 -23.40
N ARG A 625 -10.46 -2.76 -24.27
CA ARG A 625 -11.50 -2.13 -25.10
C ARG A 625 -11.38 -2.42 -26.59
N ALA A 626 -10.59 -3.42 -27.01
CA ALA A 626 -10.30 -3.67 -28.43
C ALA A 626 -11.55 -3.94 -29.29
N ASN A 627 -12.59 -4.54 -28.69
CA ASN A 627 -13.86 -4.82 -29.35
C ASN A 627 -14.87 -3.67 -29.24
N TRP A 628 -14.49 -2.53 -28.66
CA TRP A 628 -15.36 -1.37 -28.48
C TRP A 628 -14.89 -0.21 -29.35
N ARG A 629 -15.84 0.49 -29.98
CA ARG A 629 -15.59 1.64 -30.85
C ARG A 629 -16.45 2.81 -30.40
N MET A 630 -15.85 4.00 -30.39
CA MET A 630 -16.60 5.23 -30.14
C MET A 630 -17.31 5.65 -31.43
N SER A 631 -18.53 6.14 -31.32
CA SER A 631 -19.22 6.86 -32.40
C SER A 631 -18.40 8.05 -32.89
N THR A 632 -18.56 8.43 -34.14
CA THR A 632 -17.96 9.62 -34.73
C THR A 632 -19.00 10.71 -34.98
N ILE A 633 -18.53 11.97 -34.95
CA ILE A 633 -19.28 13.14 -35.42
C ILE A 633 -18.51 13.80 -36.55
N ARG A 634 -19.21 14.18 -37.62
CA ARG A 634 -18.68 14.91 -38.78
C ARG A 634 -19.65 16.03 -39.14
N ASN A 635 -19.17 17.04 -39.86
CA ASN A 635 -19.98 18.14 -40.41
C ASN A 635 -20.86 18.89 -39.39
N GLN A 636 -20.54 18.87 -38.10
CA GLN A 636 -21.28 19.56 -37.03
C GLN A 636 -20.35 20.45 -36.18
N PRO A 637 -19.86 21.59 -36.71
CA PRO A 637 -18.94 22.47 -35.98
C PRO A 637 -19.51 22.91 -34.63
N GLY A 638 -18.73 22.78 -33.56
CA GLY A 638 -19.14 23.13 -32.19
C GLY A 638 -19.99 22.06 -31.48
N ARG A 639 -20.33 20.96 -32.17
CA ARG A 639 -20.96 19.76 -31.63
C ARG A 639 -20.25 18.50 -32.14
N ASP A 640 -18.96 18.59 -32.40
CA ASP A 640 -18.14 17.60 -33.11
C ASP A 640 -17.37 16.64 -32.20
N ASN A 641 -17.51 16.77 -30.88
CA ASN A 641 -16.94 15.85 -29.91
C ASN A 641 -18.02 14.89 -29.37
N PRO A 642 -17.96 13.58 -29.69
CA PRO A 642 -18.87 12.58 -29.14
C PRO A 642 -18.57 12.23 -27.67
N GLY A 643 -17.48 12.72 -27.10
CA GLY A 643 -17.00 12.29 -25.81
C GLY A 643 -16.12 11.04 -25.92
N GLN A 644 -15.88 10.40 -24.78
CA GLN A 644 -15.02 9.22 -24.70
C GLN A 644 -15.35 8.37 -23.47
N PHE A 645 -14.80 7.15 -23.44
CA PHE A 645 -14.75 6.33 -22.23
C PHE A 645 -13.30 6.09 -21.81
N LEU A 646 -13.04 6.29 -20.52
CA LEU A 646 -11.75 5.98 -19.90
C LEU A 646 -11.86 4.66 -19.13
N ILE A 647 -10.81 3.84 -19.16
CA ILE A 647 -10.75 2.66 -18.29
C ILE A 647 -10.24 3.10 -16.92
N ARG A 648 -11.04 2.86 -15.88
CA ARG A 648 -10.83 3.29 -14.51
C ARG A 648 -11.09 2.14 -13.56
N ARG A 649 -10.04 1.59 -12.95
CA ARG A 649 -10.17 0.60 -11.86
C ARG A 649 -11.15 -0.53 -12.22
N GLY A 650 -11.01 -1.09 -13.42
CA GLY A 650 -11.86 -2.18 -13.91
C GLY A 650 -13.20 -1.76 -14.53
N ALA A 651 -13.46 -0.45 -14.70
CA ALA A 651 -14.71 0.07 -15.25
C ALA A 651 -14.48 1.02 -16.44
N LEU A 652 -15.44 1.12 -17.35
CA LEU A 652 -15.55 2.16 -18.35
C LEU A 652 -16.23 3.37 -17.73
N GLU A 653 -15.54 4.50 -17.62
CA GLU A 653 -16.07 5.76 -17.12
C GLU A 653 -16.41 6.69 -18.30
N ALA A 654 -17.68 7.08 -18.40
CA ALA A 654 -18.16 8.02 -19.41
C ALA A 654 -17.58 9.42 -19.19
N GLN A 655 -17.11 10.04 -20.26
CA GLN A 655 -16.69 11.44 -20.33
C GLN A 655 -17.45 12.11 -21.48
N PRO A 656 -18.54 12.85 -21.16
CA PRO A 656 -19.33 13.59 -22.14
C PRO A 656 -18.51 14.45 -23.09
N GLY A 657 -18.96 14.53 -24.33
CA GLY A 657 -18.44 15.45 -25.33
C GLY A 657 -19.25 16.74 -25.42
N THR A 658 -19.25 17.34 -26.61
CA THR A 658 -20.12 18.48 -26.96
C THR A 658 -21.47 18.03 -27.50
N ASP A 659 -21.63 16.74 -27.78
CA ASP A 659 -22.88 16.12 -28.23
C ASP A 659 -22.95 14.65 -27.79
N LEU A 660 -24.06 13.99 -28.12
CA LEU A 660 -24.30 12.58 -27.85
C LEU A 660 -23.20 11.68 -28.42
N GLY A 661 -22.71 10.76 -27.60
CA GLY A 661 -21.80 9.71 -28.01
C GLY A 661 -22.28 8.31 -27.65
N LEU A 662 -21.77 7.33 -28.37
CA LEU A 662 -22.08 5.92 -28.17
C LEU A 662 -20.81 5.08 -28.32
N LEU A 663 -20.38 4.43 -27.23
CA LEU A 663 -19.36 3.40 -27.28
C LEU A 663 -20.03 2.07 -27.60
N TRP A 664 -19.88 1.59 -28.83
CA TRP A 664 -20.55 0.39 -29.31
C TRP A 664 -19.59 -0.79 -29.45
N LEU A 665 -20.12 -1.99 -29.20
CA LEU A 665 -19.39 -3.24 -29.33
C LEU A 665 -19.32 -3.64 -30.81
N ASN A 666 -18.12 -3.68 -31.39
CA ASN A 666 -17.85 -4.12 -32.76
C ASN A 666 -17.84 -5.66 -32.88
N GLN A 667 -18.82 -6.29 -32.25
CA GLN A 667 -19.12 -7.71 -32.34
C GLN A 667 -20.65 -7.85 -32.47
N PRO A 668 -21.15 -8.47 -33.55
CA PRO A 668 -22.59 -8.67 -33.74
C PRO A 668 -23.23 -9.51 -32.63
N THR A 669 -24.45 -9.14 -32.26
CA THR A 669 -25.26 -9.88 -31.29
C THR A 669 -25.85 -11.14 -31.88
N PRO A 670 -26.12 -12.19 -31.07
CA PRO A 670 -27.04 -13.26 -31.45
C PRO A 670 -28.47 -12.72 -31.70
N PRO A 671 -29.35 -13.49 -32.38
CA PRO A 671 -30.74 -13.09 -32.56
C PRO A 671 -31.52 -12.93 -31.24
N ARG A 672 -31.18 -13.76 -30.25
CA ARG A 672 -31.73 -13.74 -28.89
C ARG A 672 -30.60 -13.86 -27.88
N TYR A 673 -30.59 -12.98 -26.89
CA TYR A 673 -29.54 -12.96 -25.89
C TYR A 673 -30.00 -12.28 -24.59
N GLU A 674 -29.28 -12.59 -23.52
CA GLU A 674 -29.36 -11.89 -22.26
C GLU A 674 -28.04 -11.12 -22.05
N LEU A 675 -28.11 -9.78 -22.02
CA LEU A 675 -27.01 -8.89 -21.67
C LEU A 675 -27.05 -8.59 -20.18
N GLN A 676 -25.91 -8.72 -19.52
CA GLN A 676 -25.73 -8.31 -18.13
C GLN A 676 -24.58 -7.32 -18.01
N LEU A 677 -24.76 -6.32 -17.16
CA LEU A 677 -23.73 -5.38 -16.79
C LEU A 677 -24.02 -4.73 -15.45
N GLU A 678 -22.99 -4.16 -14.85
CA GLU A 678 -23.10 -3.27 -13.70
C GLU A 678 -22.82 -1.84 -14.11
N TRP A 679 -23.53 -0.89 -13.51
CA TRP A 679 -23.33 0.54 -13.72
C TRP A 679 -23.39 1.35 -12.42
N MET A 680 -22.73 2.51 -12.37
CA MET A 680 -22.72 3.38 -11.20
C MET A 680 -22.84 4.83 -11.62
N MET A 681 -23.74 5.57 -10.96
CA MET A 681 -23.79 7.03 -11.03
C MET A 681 -22.79 7.65 -10.05
N THR A 682 -22.21 8.77 -10.44
CA THR A 682 -21.40 9.65 -9.59
C THR A 682 -22.16 10.89 -9.13
N ALA A 683 -23.29 11.22 -9.75
CA ALA A 683 -24.18 12.29 -9.32
C ALA A 683 -25.65 11.92 -9.56
N PRO A 684 -26.61 12.47 -8.79
CA PRO A 684 -28.03 12.20 -8.98
C PRO A 684 -28.57 12.59 -10.36
N ASP A 685 -27.90 13.51 -11.07
CA ASP A 685 -28.26 14.03 -12.39
C ASP A 685 -27.42 13.44 -13.53
N ASP A 686 -26.65 12.38 -13.27
CA ASP A 686 -25.99 11.62 -14.33
C ASP A 686 -27.06 11.01 -15.27
N ASN A 687 -26.84 11.16 -16.57
CA ASN A 687 -27.71 10.69 -17.64
C ASN A 687 -26.88 9.91 -18.68
N SER A 688 -27.26 8.66 -18.89
CA SER A 688 -26.66 7.74 -19.83
C SER A 688 -27.71 6.68 -20.24
N GLY A 689 -27.28 5.64 -20.95
CA GLY A 689 -28.16 4.57 -21.39
C GLY A 689 -27.39 3.41 -22.02
N VAL A 690 -28.08 2.26 -22.09
CA VAL A 690 -27.60 1.05 -22.77
C VAL A 690 -28.44 0.83 -24.01
N PHE A 691 -27.82 0.94 -25.18
CA PHE A 691 -28.48 0.72 -26.47
C PHE A 691 -28.40 -0.73 -26.90
N VAL A 692 -29.50 -1.25 -27.45
CA VAL A 692 -29.58 -2.60 -28.01
C VAL A 692 -30.27 -2.59 -29.38
N GLY A 693 -29.90 -3.54 -30.24
CA GLY A 693 -30.68 -3.86 -31.44
C GLY A 693 -30.56 -2.88 -32.61
N PHE A 694 -29.52 -2.05 -32.66
CA PHE A 694 -29.24 -1.12 -33.78
C PHE A 694 -28.29 -1.74 -34.82
N PRO A 695 -28.35 -1.35 -36.12
CA PRO A 695 -27.41 -1.78 -37.17
C PRO A 695 -26.02 -1.14 -36.97
N ASP A 696 -25.08 -1.46 -37.86
CA ASP A 696 -23.76 -0.84 -37.86
C ASP A 696 -23.87 0.71 -37.90
N PRO A 697 -23.39 1.43 -36.87
CA PRO A 697 -23.46 2.89 -36.81
C PRO A 697 -22.74 3.60 -37.95
N GLU A 698 -21.71 2.99 -38.53
CA GLU A 698 -20.91 3.60 -39.60
C GLU A 698 -21.58 3.45 -40.97
N GLY A 699 -22.55 2.53 -41.11
CA GLY A 699 -23.16 2.16 -42.39
C GLY A 699 -24.42 2.94 -42.80
N GLN A 700 -24.95 3.81 -41.94
CA GLN A 700 -26.25 4.49 -42.19
C GLN A 700 -26.13 5.94 -42.69
N GLY A 701 -24.91 6.46 -42.87
CA GLY A 701 -24.69 7.81 -43.43
C GLY A 701 -25.04 8.97 -42.48
N TYR A 702 -25.08 8.73 -41.17
CA TYR A 702 -25.30 9.78 -40.17
C TYR A 702 -24.04 10.58 -39.92
N ASP A 703 -24.18 11.91 -39.84
CA ASP A 703 -23.10 12.80 -39.44
C ASP A 703 -22.64 12.53 -38.00
N ASN A 704 -23.57 12.36 -37.07
CA ASN A 704 -23.32 11.79 -35.74
C ASN A 704 -23.84 10.36 -35.70
N THR A 705 -22.93 9.39 -35.80
CA THR A 705 -23.23 7.96 -35.84
C THR A 705 -23.89 7.43 -34.56
N ALA A 706 -23.82 8.14 -33.42
CA ALA A 706 -24.54 7.73 -32.20
C ALA A 706 -26.06 7.72 -32.40
N PHE A 707 -26.59 8.59 -33.27
CA PHE A 707 -28.01 8.64 -33.59
C PHE A 707 -28.51 7.41 -34.35
N VAL A 708 -27.63 6.57 -34.90
CA VAL A 708 -28.05 5.26 -35.42
C VAL A 708 -28.60 4.38 -34.29
N GLY A 709 -27.98 4.41 -33.10
CA GLY A 709 -28.53 3.78 -31.90
C GLY A 709 -29.90 4.36 -31.54
N VAL A 710 -30.01 5.70 -31.56
CA VAL A 710 -31.24 6.44 -31.24
C VAL A 710 -32.38 6.13 -32.19
N ASP A 711 -32.13 6.07 -33.51
CA ASP A 711 -33.16 5.98 -34.54
C ASP A 711 -33.56 4.55 -34.90
N PHE A 712 -32.65 3.59 -34.71
CA PHE A 712 -32.83 2.20 -35.14
C PHE A 712 -32.82 1.21 -33.97
N GLY A 713 -32.27 1.57 -32.82
CA GLY A 713 -32.21 0.71 -31.64
C GLY A 713 -33.29 0.99 -30.60
N PHE A 714 -33.03 0.49 -29.40
CA PHE A 714 -33.72 0.83 -28.17
C PHE A 714 -32.72 1.17 -27.07
N GLU A 715 -32.98 2.24 -26.35
CA GLU A 715 -32.20 2.66 -25.19
C GLU A 715 -32.88 2.18 -23.90
N ILE A 716 -32.08 1.54 -23.04
CA ILE A 716 -32.44 1.29 -21.66
C ILE A 716 -31.83 2.41 -20.82
N GLN A 717 -32.70 3.30 -20.34
CA GLN A 717 -32.30 4.58 -19.77
C GLN A 717 -31.57 4.44 -18.42
N ILE A 718 -30.64 5.35 -18.16
CA ILE A 718 -30.07 5.65 -16.84
C ILE A 718 -30.21 7.16 -16.63
N ASP A 719 -31.25 7.58 -15.91
CA ASP A 719 -31.49 8.98 -15.49
C ASP A 719 -32.57 8.97 -14.40
N GLU A 720 -32.19 9.32 -13.17
CA GLU A 720 -33.12 9.34 -12.04
C GLU A 720 -34.04 10.56 -12.03
N LEU A 721 -33.60 11.67 -12.63
CA LEU A 721 -34.33 12.94 -12.61
C LEU A 721 -35.24 13.07 -13.83
N ALA A 722 -34.94 12.37 -14.93
CA ALA A 722 -35.66 12.42 -16.20
C ALA A 722 -35.86 13.88 -16.67
N ARG A 723 -34.82 14.71 -16.57
CA ARG A 723 -34.97 16.14 -16.89
C ARG A 723 -35.15 16.35 -18.40
N PRO A 724 -35.93 17.37 -18.80
CA PRO A 724 -36.61 18.35 -17.96
C PRO A 724 -38.04 17.97 -17.53
N ASP A 725 -38.66 16.93 -18.11
CA ASP A 725 -40.09 16.65 -17.97
C ASP A 725 -40.46 15.73 -16.80
N GLY A 726 -39.48 15.02 -16.23
CA GLY A 726 -39.66 14.06 -15.14
C GLY A 726 -40.42 12.80 -15.56
N ALA A 727 -40.63 12.58 -16.86
CA ALA A 727 -41.55 11.57 -17.37
C ALA A 727 -41.02 10.15 -17.13
N ALA A 728 -41.91 9.22 -16.75
CA ALA A 728 -41.54 7.82 -16.48
C ALA A 728 -40.86 7.14 -17.69
N ILE A 729 -41.22 7.53 -18.91
CA ILE A 729 -40.62 7.03 -20.16
C ILE A 729 -39.18 7.52 -20.39
N HIS A 730 -38.66 8.43 -19.56
CA HIS A 730 -37.29 8.95 -19.58
C HIS A 730 -36.54 8.67 -18.26
N ARG A 731 -37.10 7.84 -17.36
CA ARG A 731 -36.46 7.44 -16.10
C ARG A 731 -35.64 6.17 -16.27
N THR A 732 -34.68 5.94 -15.37
CA THR A 732 -33.91 4.70 -15.27
C THR A 732 -34.80 3.45 -15.38
N GLY A 733 -34.39 2.52 -16.26
CA GLY A 733 -35.12 1.27 -16.54
C GLY A 733 -36.24 1.41 -17.58
N ALA A 734 -36.53 2.63 -18.07
CA ALA A 734 -37.41 2.82 -19.22
C ALA A 734 -36.77 2.26 -20.51
N VAL A 735 -37.63 1.79 -21.43
CA VAL A 735 -37.30 1.77 -22.84
C VAL A 735 -37.59 3.17 -23.37
N TYR A 736 -36.53 3.96 -23.55
CA TYR A 736 -36.60 5.43 -23.65
C TYR A 736 -37.64 5.90 -24.69
N SER A 737 -38.52 6.81 -24.28
CA SER A 737 -39.65 7.35 -25.06
C SER A 737 -40.73 6.36 -25.51
N PHE A 738 -40.59 5.05 -25.24
CA PHE A 738 -41.59 4.03 -25.63
C PHE A 738 -42.41 3.56 -24.43
N LYS A 739 -41.73 3.14 -23.35
CA LYS A 739 -42.39 2.56 -22.18
C LYS A 739 -41.54 2.80 -20.93
N GLY A 740 -42.13 3.48 -19.94
CA GLY A 740 -41.53 3.66 -18.63
C GLY A 740 -41.41 2.34 -17.87
N PRO A 741 -40.65 2.31 -16.77
CA PRO A 741 -40.60 1.14 -15.92
C PRO A 741 -41.99 0.85 -15.30
N THR A 742 -42.17 -0.32 -14.69
CA THR A 742 -43.41 -0.76 -14.03
C THR A 742 -43.94 0.28 -13.05
N ASP A 743 -45.25 0.26 -12.79
CA ASP A 743 -45.91 1.15 -11.81
C ASP A 743 -45.48 0.87 -10.34
N GLY A 744 -44.75 -0.23 -10.09
CA GLY A 744 -44.16 -0.55 -8.79
C GLY A 744 -42.87 0.25 -8.50
N PRO A 745 -42.38 0.26 -7.25
CA PRO A 745 -41.16 0.98 -6.89
C PRO A 745 -39.95 0.41 -7.65
N VAL A 746 -39.27 1.28 -8.39
CA VAL A 746 -37.98 0.98 -9.02
C VAL A 746 -36.88 1.26 -8.00
N VAL A 747 -36.15 0.22 -7.60
CA VAL A 747 -35.06 0.35 -6.62
C VAL A 747 -33.75 0.59 -7.36
N VAL A 748 -33.36 1.86 -7.45
CA VAL A 748 -32.05 2.29 -7.96
C VAL A 748 -31.13 2.58 -6.78
N HIS A 749 -29.94 2.01 -6.79
CA HIS A 749 -28.93 2.31 -5.78
C HIS A 749 -28.38 3.73 -5.97
N PRO A 750 -28.10 4.46 -4.88
CA PRO A 750 -27.69 5.87 -4.93
C PRO A 750 -26.30 6.08 -5.59
N PRO A 751 -25.91 7.33 -5.89
CA PRO A 751 -24.58 7.64 -6.41
C PRO A 751 -23.46 7.04 -5.56
N GLY A 752 -22.49 6.41 -6.23
CA GLY A 752 -21.38 5.70 -5.59
C GLY A 752 -21.65 4.23 -5.29
N GLU A 753 -22.86 3.71 -5.54
CA GLU A 753 -23.19 2.28 -5.47
C GLU A 753 -23.40 1.68 -6.87
N TRP A 754 -23.07 0.39 -7.00
CA TRP A 754 -23.25 -0.34 -8.26
C TRP A 754 -24.69 -0.86 -8.40
N ASN A 755 -25.31 -0.57 -9.52
CA ASN A 755 -26.57 -1.12 -9.99
C ASN A 755 -26.30 -2.23 -11.01
N ARG A 756 -27.19 -3.22 -11.12
CA ARG A 756 -27.08 -4.29 -12.12
C ARG A 756 -28.25 -4.26 -13.09
N TYR A 757 -27.95 -4.23 -14.38
CA TYR A 757 -28.92 -4.53 -15.43
C TYR A 757 -28.80 -5.96 -15.93
N ARG A 758 -29.96 -6.58 -16.15
CA ARG A 758 -30.14 -7.76 -17.00
C ARG A 758 -31.18 -7.42 -18.06
N ILE A 759 -30.74 -7.37 -19.31
CA ILE A 759 -31.56 -6.98 -20.46
C ILE A 759 -31.70 -8.21 -21.34
N THR A 760 -32.91 -8.74 -21.43
CA THR A 760 -33.25 -9.85 -22.33
C THR A 760 -33.78 -9.28 -23.64
N VAL A 761 -33.16 -9.69 -24.75
CA VAL A 761 -33.56 -9.30 -26.10
C VAL A 761 -33.99 -10.56 -26.84
N ASP A 762 -35.28 -10.66 -27.17
CA ASP A 762 -35.88 -11.79 -27.89
C ASP A 762 -36.79 -11.28 -29.01
N GLY A 763 -36.19 -11.07 -30.19
CA GLY A 763 -36.88 -10.50 -31.35
C GLY A 763 -37.48 -9.12 -30.99
N PRO A 764 -38.81 -8.93 -31.11
CA PRO A 764 -39.46 -7.67 -30.74
C PRO A 764 -39.64 -7.48 -29.23
N ASN A 765 -39.31 -8.46 -28.40
CA ASN A 765 -39.52 -8.41 -26.95
C ASN A 765 -38.24 -8.00 -26.23
N LEU A 766 -38.38 -7.01 -25.35
CA LEU A 766 -37.35 -6.52 -24.44
C LEU A 766 -37.84 -6.64 -23.00
N MET A 767 -37.05 -7.31 -22.17
CA MET A 767 -37.29 -7.36 -20.72
C MET A 767 -36.08 -6.78 -19.99
N VAL A 768 -36.34 -5.78 -19.14
CA VAL A 768 -35.32 -5.11 -18.34
C VAL A 768 -35.52 -5.49 -16.89
N ALA A 769 -34.49 -6.06 -16.27
CA ALA A 769 -34.40 -6.21 -14.84
C ALA A 769 -33.29 -5.33 -14.27
N LEU A 770 -33.61 -4.60 -13.20
CA LEU A 770 -32.71 -3.77 -12.42
C LEU A 770 -32.60 -4.35 -11.02
N ASN A 771 -31.39 -4.58 -10.52
CA ASN A 771 -31.12 -5.08 -9.17
C ASN A 771 -31.97 -6.32 -8.82
N ASN A 772 -32.05 -7.25 -9.79
CA ASN A 772 -32.82 -8.51 -9.74
C ASN A 772 -34.35 -8.38 -9.79
N GLN A 773 -34.90 -7.19 -9.98
CA GLN A 773 -36.33 -6.97 -10.18
C GLN A 773 -36.63 -6.65 -11.65
N VAL A 774 -37.62 -7.33 -12.26
CA VAL A 774 -38.08 -6.98 -13.60
C VAL A 774 -38.83 -5.65 -13.51
N VAL A 775 -38.25 -4.61 -14.10
CA VAL A 775 -38.77 -3.24 -14.08
C VAL A 775 -39.36 -2.83 -15.42
N ASN A 776 -39.14 -3.57 -16.50
CA ASN A 776 -39.80 -3.29 -17.77
C ASN A 776 -39.99 -4.56 -18.59
N ASN A 777 -41.13 -4.65 -19.28
CA ASN A 777 -41.42 -5.69 -20.26
C ASN A 777 -42.12 -5.03 -21.44
N PHE A 778 -41.40 -4.89 -22.54
CA PHE A 778 -41.78 -4.12 -23.70
C PHE A 778 -41.79 -5.01 -24.93
N GLN A 779 -42.89 -5.00 -25.66
CA GLN A 779 -42.99 -5.61 -26.97
C GLN A 779 -43.11 -4.51 -28.01
N PHE A 780 -42.17 -4.47 -28.96
CA PHE A 780 -42.24 -3.53 -30.05
C PHE A 780 -43.33 -3.96 -31.05
N ALA A 781 -44.39 -3.16 -31.16
CA ALA A 781 -45.51 -3.39 -32.07
C ALA A 781 -45.40 -2.63 -33.41
N GLY A 782 -44.22 -2.15 -33.78
CA GLY A 782 -44.02 -1.33 -34.98
C GLY A 782 -44.45 -2.05 -36.27
N GLY A 783 -44.96 -1.28 -37.23
CA GLY A 783 -45.37 -1.81 -38.54
C GLY A 783 -44.19 -2.37 -39.35
N PRO A 784 -44.44 -3.12 -40.44
CA PRO A 784 -43.41 -3.80 -41.24
C PRO A 784 -42.29 -2.89 -41.79
N GLN A 785 -42.59 -1.59 -41.92
CA GLN A 785 -41.69 -0.56 -42.43
C GLN A 785 -40.79 0.06 -41.35
N SER A 786 -41.02 -0.24 -40.05
CA SER A 786 -40.17 0.32 -39.02
C SER A 786 -38.74 -0.23 -39.15
N PRO A 787 -37.72 0.65 -39.07
CA PRO A 787 -36.34 0.20 -39.11
C PRO A 787 -35.86 -0.33 -37.74
N ARG A 788 -36.67 -0.20 -36.68
CA ARG A 788 -36.32 -0.56 -35.29
C ARG A 788 -36.57 -2.02 -34.94
N GLY A 789 -35.78 -2.54 -34.00
CA GLY A 789 -36.09 -3.78 -33.27
C GLY A 789 -36.08 -5.06 -34.11
N ARG A 790 -35.35 -5.07 -35.22
CA ARG A 790 -35.21 -6.24 -36.08
C ARG A 790 -34.19 -7.22 -35.48
N PRO A 791 -34.43 -8.54 -35.51
CA PRO A 791 -33.50 -9.52 -34.97
C PRO A 791 -32.14 -9.47 -35.70
N SER A 792 -31.08 -9.81 -34.97
CA SER A 792 -29.75 -9.97 -35.55
C SER A 792 -29.70 -11.21 -36.43
N THR A 793 -29.18 -11.06 -37.65
CA THR A 793 -28.95 -12.17 -38.58
C THR A 793 -27.57 -12.01 -39.23
N PRO A 794 -26.93 -13.08 -39.76
CA PRO A 794 -25.65 -12.95 -40.44
C PRO A 794 -25.62 -11.91 -41.56
N GLY A 795 -26.74 -11.73 -42.29
CA GLY A 795 -26.86 -10.73 -43.35
C GLY A 795 -27.32 -9.34 -42.90
N ASN A 796 -27.73 -9.18 -41.64
CA ASN A 796 -28.19 -7.91 -41.06
C ASN A 796 -27.86 -7.89 -39.56
N PRO A 797 -26.57 -7.71 -39.20
CA PRO A 797 -26.11 -7.80 -37.82
C PRO A 797 -26.65 -6.64 -36.96
N ARG A 798 -26.79 -6.88 -35.66
CA ARG A 798 -27.14 -5.88 -34.64
C ARG A 798 -26.07 -5.75 -33.57
N PHE A 799 -26.06 -4.62 -32.87
CA PHE A 799 -25.01 -4.26 -31.91
C PHE A 799 -25.58 -3.74 -30.58
N ILE A 800 -24.68 -3.60 -29.61
CA ILE A 800 -24.93 -3.03 -28.27
C ILE A 800 -24.03 -1.82 -28.10
N GLY A 801 -24.48 -0.79 -27.37
CA GLY A 801 -23.64 0.35 -27.04
C GLY A 801 -23.95 0.99 -25.70
N LEU A 802 -22.98 1.73 -25.16
CA LEU A 802 -23.07 2.50 -23.94
C LEU A 802 -23.02 3.99 -24.28
N GLN A 803 -23.96 4.76 -23.76
CA GLN A 803 -24.09 6.17 -24.10
C GLN A 803 -23.14 7.04 -23.26
N THR A 804 -22.51 8.03 -23.90
CA THR A 804 -22.04 9.23 -23.19
C THR A 804 -23.00 10.37 -23.50
N HIS A 805 -23.66 10.90 -22.47
CA HIS A 805 -24.55 12.04 -22.63
C HIS A 805 -24.20 13.14 -21.63
N THR A 806 -24.89 13.26 -20.49
CA THR A 806 -24.51 14.23 -19.43
C THR A 806 -24.11 13.49 -18.17
N GLY A 807 -23.00 13.87 -17.54
CA GLY A 807 -22.53 13.20 -16.32
C GLY A 807 -21.56 12.04 -16.55
N ARG A 808 -21.14 11.38 -15.46
CA ARG A 808 -20.06 10.37 -15.45
C ARG A 808 -20.56 9.03 -14.93
N VAL A 809 -21.26 8.29 -15.78
CA VAL A 809 -21.68 6.92 -15.47
C VAL A 809 -20.52 5.95 -15.70
N LEU A 810 -20.30 5.05 -14.75
CA LEU A 810 -19.33 3.96 -14.86
C LEU A 810 -20.02 2.66 -15.24
N PHE A 811 -19.37 1.81 -16.04
CA PHE A 811 -19.86 0.48 -16.43
C PHE A 811 -18.80 -0.59 -16.22
N ARG A 812 -19.17 -1.76 -15.69
CA ARG A 812 -18.26 -2.91 -15.54
C ARG A 812 -19.01 -4.25 -15.66
N HIS A 813 -18.24 -5.34 -15.63
CA HIS A 813 -18.77 -6.71 -15.66
C HIS A 813 -19.77 -6.92 -16.82
N ILE A 814 -19.38 -6.47 -18.01
CA ILE A 814 -20.27 -6.50 -19.18
C ILE A 814 -20.11 -7.85 -19.86
N GLU A 815 -21.21 -8.59 -19.93
CA GLU A 815 -21.25 -9.94 -20.48
C GLU A 815 -22.61 -10.23 -21.12
N TRP A 816 -22.65 -11.23 -21.99
CA TRP A 816 -23.93 -11.72 -22.52
C TRP A 816 -23.96 -13.23 -22.63
N ARG A 817 -25.13 -13.81 -22.87
CA ARG A 817 -25.24 -15.20 -23.32
C ARG A 817 -26.32 -15.33 -24.41
N PRO A 818 -26.13 -16.20 -25.41
CA PRO A 818 -27.20 -16.58 -26.33
C PRO A 818 -28.36 -17.28 -25.60
N MET A 819 -29.57 -17.17 -26.14
CA MET A 819 -30.79 -17.80 -25.61
C MET A 819 -31.47 -18.75 -26.59
#